data_AF-A0A3N0Z042-F1
#
_entry.id   AF-A0A3N0Z042-F1
#
_cell.length_a   1.000
_cell.length_b   1.000
_cell.length_c   1.000
_cell.angle_alpha   90.00
_cell.angle_beta   90.00
_cell.angle_gamma   90.00
#
_symmetry.space_group_name_H-M   'P 1'
#
loop_
_entity.id
_entity.type
_entity.pdbx_description
1 polymer ?
#
loop_
_entity_poly.entity_id
_entity_poly.type
_entity_poly.pdbx_seq_one_letter_code
_entity_poly.pdbx_strand_id
1 'polypeptide(L)'
;MPPPAVPHGMCLKVIDNRNMKGGMGSETNPLKFMNQDYNILQEYYLKKGRGFEDEFFPPDPRSIGEGLLDPEDMARVKWIRPTKLCPDAAEFIVESVSRFDYSQGIVGNCWFLASVGALTFQSKFLQKVMPDGQSFSRNYTGLFHFRFWRFGNWYDVVIDDKLPIIDNQLIFVQSKTFNEFWPALMEKAYAKLCGSYADMHAGRVSEALMDFTGGVHIHYDLKTAPTDLWEIMYRAFQSEVLMGCETPQGKKSEEELPNGIIQGHAYTVTNVYQVMSGRYPVKLVRLFNPWGKKEWNGDWSDGSPLWNTVSNEDRKQHLLDDNGEFWMSMEDFLRTFDNIDICCSYPDFLEGKSASRWTSKYHNGSWVIGSTAGGCTNHQDTFCTNPQFWLKVNEMDKACEQGQSNVLVSLIQKPDKRNRRLAAHHGIGFCVYAMRSEGKLGSSFFFSRYPVARSEKFEAARQVMSFFRLEPGEYVIVPSTFYPNEHGEFILSILCKNEIHIQKDTERTENFLVDLVGESEYKVVDAEKLQQILHENLLKGMHLNEDILNLMFVRYGGASEQISLEGFICLVMRLNCMAKIQTDFKMPPPAVPHGMCLKVIDDRNMKGGMGSETNPLKFMDQDYKFLQDYCLKTRQRFVDEFFPPDPHSIGEGLLKPEVMARVEWMRPSKLYPDAAEFIVESVSRFDYSQGNIGNCWFLASVGALTFQSKLLHKVIPDGQSFSNNYTGLFHFRFWRFGKWYDVVIDDKLPTINRQLIFVKSKTFNEFWPALLEKAYAKVCGSYADMHTGRVSEALMDFTGGVHMHFGLKTAPTDLWEIMYRAFQSEVLMGCETPQGNHNEERLPNGIVLGHAYTVTKVYQVTSGRYPVQLVRLFNPWGDSEWNGDWSDKSPLWNTVSDEDRKQHLLNENGEFWMSIKDFLRTFDNMDICCSCPDFLEGTSACHWISKSHNGSWVIGSTAGGCMNHLDTFCTNPQFWLKVNEMDKACEQGQNNVLVSLIQKPDKRNRRLAAHHGIGFCVYAMRSEGKLGSSFFYSRKPVAASGDFQDARQVMSFFRLEPGEYLIVPSTYSPNKNAEFILSILCKNELHIQKDTERTEKDFLVDFVGESEAGYTEQVDEGLKDKTLFRQYSDQNIFYTMDSSKDGVLSLSELQNALEKTGMHLNEDILNLMFVRYGGASEQISLEGFICLVMRLNCMASE
;
A
#
# COMPACT_ATOMS: atom_id res chain seq x y z
N MET A 1 -37.31 14.31 3.25
CA MET A 1 -35.96 14.88 3.38
C MET A 1 -34.98 13.83 2.91
N PRO A 2 -34.09 14.12 1.96
CA PRO A 2 -32.94 13.25 1.70
C PRO A 2 -31.99 13.30 2.91
N PRO A 3 -31.27 12.22 3.24
CA PRO A 3 -30.25 12.25 4.28
C PRO A 3 -29.09 13.18 3.86
N PRO A 4 -28.45 13.88 4.82
CA PRO A 4 -27.31 14.75 4.53
C PRO A 4 -26.13 13.93 4.01
N ALA A 5 -25.42 14.51 3.03
CA ALA A 5 -24.20 13.95 2.46
C ALA A 5 -23.15 13.71 3.56
N VAL A 6 -22.55 12.52 3.55
CA VAL A 6 -21.47 12.13 4.46
C VAL A 6 -20.21 12.95 4.13
N PRO A 7 -19.54 13.59 5.11
CA PRO A 7 -18.34 14.40 4.84
C PRO A 7 -17.13 13.56 4.37
N HIS A 8 -16.35 14.11 3.44
CA HIS A 8 -15.09 13.54 2.94
C HIS A 8 -14.01 13.39 4.04
N GLY A 9 -13.04 12.49 3.80
CA GLY A 9 -12.15 11.86 4.80
C GLY A 9 -11.34 12.75 5.77
N MET A 10 -11.11 14.04 5.51
CA MET A 10 -10.49 14.94 6.48
C MET A 10 -11.46 15.38 7.59
N CYS A 11 -12.75 15.55 7.26
CA CYS A 11 -13.78 15.87 8.24
C CYS A 11 -14.03 14.69 9.18
N LEU A 12 -13.98 13.45 8.68
CA LEU A 12 -14.07 12.24 9.53
C LEU A 12 -12.90 12.19 10.53
N LYS A 13 -11.65 12.42 10.10
CA LYS A 13 -10.50 12.47 11.03
C LYS A 13 -10.61 13.58 12.08
N VAL A 14 -11.17 14.74 11.73
CA VAL A 14 -11.39 15.84 12.69
C VAL A 14 -12.53 15.50 13.66
N ILE A 15 -13.61 14.90 13.18
CA ILE A 15 -14.73 14.42 14.01
C ILE A 15 -14.24 13.32 14.95
N ASP A 16 -13.47 12.35 14.46
CA ASP A 16 -12.88 11.28 15.25
C ASP A 16 -11.92 11.85 16.32
N ASN A 17 -11.06 12.81 15.97
CA ASN A 17 -10.19 13.48 16.94
C ASN A 17 -10.98 14.28 17.99
N ARG A 18 -12.10 14.94 17.61
CA ARG A 18 -12.99 15.63 18.56
C ARG A 18 -13.71 14.65 19.48
N ASN A 19 -14.19 13.55 18.93
CA ASN A 19 -14.82 12.47 19.69
C ASN A 19 -13.82 11.84 20.66
N MET A 20 -12.58 11.64 20.24
CA MET A 20 -11.48 11.16 21.10
C MET A 20 -11.16 12.15 22.23
N LYS A 21 -11.11 13.45 21.95
CA LYS A 21 -11.01 14.49 23.00
C LYS A 21 -12.22 14.50 23.94
N GLY A 22 -13.39 14.11 23.46
CA GLY A 22 -14.61 13.88 24.24
C GLY A 22 -14.66 12.54 24.98
N GLY A 23 -13.56 11.77 24.98
CA GLY A 23 -13.43 10.50 25.70
C GLY A 23 -13.79 9.25 24.90
N MET A 24 -14.15 9.35 23.62
CA MET A 24 -14.39 8.18 22.75
C MET A 24 -13.09 7.41 22.49
N GLY A 25 -13.11 6.08 22.60
CA GLY A 25 -11.91 5.23 22.53
C GLY A 25 -11.17 5.08 23.87
N SER A 26 -11.64 5.72 24.93
CA SER A 26 -11.17 5.47 26.30
C SER A 26 -11.70 4.15 26.85
N GLU A 27 -11.16 3.72 27.99
CA GLU A 27 -11.62 2.53 28.71
C GLU A 27 -13.12 2.58 29.07
N THR A 28 -13.62 3.74 29.46
CA THR A 28 -15.03 3.93 29.88
C THR A 28 -15.98 4.14 28.72
N ASN A 29 -15.46 4.50 27.54
CA ASN A 29 -16.24 4.70 26.31
C ASN A 29 -15.50 4.11 25.10
N PRO A 30 -15.40 2.76 25.03
CA PRO A 30 -14.65 2.09 23.97
C PRO A 30 -15.30 2.31 22.59
N LEU A 31 -14.49 2.27 21.54
CA LEU A 31 -14.94 2.30 20.16
C LEU A 31 -15.68 1.00 19.81
N LYS A 32 -16.77 1.12 19.06
CA LYS A 32 -17.57 -0.03 18.64
C LYS A 32 -16.92 -0.69 17.42
N PHE A 33 -16.37 -1.88 17.59
CA PHE A 33 -15.76 -2.60 16.47
C PHE A 33 -16.82 -2.93 15.41
N MET A 34 -16.52 -2.63 14.13
CA MET A 34 -17.48 -2.77 13.01
C MET A 34 -18.83 -2.04 13.24
N ASN A 35 -18.83 -0.98 14.06
CA ASN A 35 -20.03 -0.23 14.47
C ASN A 35 -21.11 -1.10 15.16
N GLN A 36 -20.74 -2.23 15.75
CA GLN A 36 -21.66 -3.07 16.52
C GLN A 36 -21.74 -2.60 17.96
N ASP A 37 -22.94 -2.28 18.42
CA ASP A 37 -23.21 -1.89 19.82
C ASP A 37 -23.84 -3.07 20.56
N TYR A 38 -23.14 -3.59 21.58
CA TYR A 38 -23.61 -4.74 22.36
C TYR A 38 -24.99 -4.50 22.99
N ASN A 39 -25.22 -3.34 23.62
CA ASN A 39 -26.45 -3.06 24.33
C ASN A 39 -27.64 -2.92 23.37
N ILE A 40 -27.46 -2.19 22.27
CA ILE A 40 -28.51 -2.00 21.25
C ILE A 40 -28.86 -3.34 20.58
N LEU A 41 -27.84 -4.15 20.25
CA LEU A 41 -28.05 -5.46 19.64
C LEU A 41 -28.72 -6.41 20.62
N GLN A 42 -28.28 -6.46 21.88
CA GLN A 42 -28.90 -7.31 22.91
C GLN A 42 -30.38 -6.93 23.08
N GLU A 43 -30.71 -5.65 23.21
CA GLU A 43 -32.10 -5.21 23.35
C GLU A 43 -32.95 -5.55 22.12
N TYR A 44 -32.39 -5.39 20.91
CA TYR A 44 -33.05 -5.73 19.66
C TYR A 44 -33.34 -7.24 19.56
N TYR A 45 -32.35 -8.09 19.85
CA TYR A 45 -32.49 -9.54 19.74
C TYR A 45 -33.34 -10.14 20.87
N LEU A 46 -33.32 -9.54 22.06
CA LEU A 46 -34.26 -9.86 23.14
C LEU A 46 -35.70 -9.62 22.70
N LYS A 47 -35.99 -8.45 22.08
CA LYS A 47 -37.33 -8.12 21.55
C LYS A 47 -37.77 -9.05 20.41
N LYS A 48 -36.84 -9.53 19.60
CA LYS A 48 -37.12 -10.41 18.46
C LYS A 48 -37.27 -11.88 18.83
N GLY A 49 -36.81 -12.30 20.01
CA GLY A 49 -36.85 -13.69 20.45
C GLY A 49 -36.02 -14.64 19.56
N ARG A 50 -34.92 -14.14 18.97
CA ARG A 50 -34.02 -14.94 18.12
C ARG A 50 -32.57 -14.74 18.54
N GLY A 51 -31.71 -15.72 18.27
CA GLY A 51 -30.26 -15.60 18.53
C GLY A 51 -29.57 -14.69 17.51
N PHE A 52 -28.56 -13.95 17.97
CA PHE A 52 -27.67 -13.15 17.15
C PHE A 52 -26.71 -14.01 16.35
N GLU A 53 -26.47 -13.62 15.10
CA GLU A 53 -25.44 -14.19 14.23
C GLU A 53 -24.62 -13.04 13.68
N ASP A 54 -23.31 -13.15 13.80
CA ASP A 54 -22.39 -12.08 13.51
C ASP A 54 -22.03 -12.05 12.02
N GLU A 55 -22.59 -11.09 11.29
CA GLU A 55 -22.35 -10.93 9.85
C GLU A 55 -20.89 -10.57 9.53
N PHE A 56 -20.15 -10.00 10.49
CA PHE A 56 -18.75 -9.61 10.31
C PHE A 56 -17.74 -10.70 10.70
N PHE A 57 -18.21 -11.80 11.29
CA PHE A 57 -17.42 -12.98 11.63
C PHE A 57 -18.29 -14.24 11.50
N PRO A 58 -18.71 -14.58 10.26
CA PRO A 58 -19.74 -15.58 10.01
C PRO A 58 -19.28 -16.99 10.41
N PRO A 59 -20.19 -17.88 10.82
CA PRO A 59 -19.87 -19.25 11.22
C PRO A 59 -19.61 -20.17 10.01
N ASP A 60 -18.55 -19.86 9.25
CA ASP A 60 -18.16 -20.56 8.02
C ASP A 60 -16.62 -20.55 7.82
N PRO A 61 -16.09 -21.20 6.75
CA PRO A 61 -14.65 -21.29 6.51
C PRO A 61 -13.88 -19.97 6.52
N ARG A 62 -14.52 -18.85 6.19
CA ARG A 62 -13.85 -17.53 6.12
C ARG A 62 -13.36 -17.06 7.49
N SER A 63 -14.09 -17.39 8.55
CA SER A 63 -13.71 -17.03 9.93
C SER A 63 -12.61 -17.93 10.48
N ILE A 64 -12.47 -19.16 9.96
CA ILE A 64 -11.34 -20.04 10.30
C ILE A 64 -10.08 -19.57 9.57
N GLY A 65 -10.17 -19.29 8.27
CA GLY A 65 -9.04 -18.82 7.44
C GLY A 65 -8.23 -19.98 6.82
N GLU A 66 -7.34 -19.62 5.90
CA GLU A 66 -6.61 -20.60 5.07
C GLU A 66 -5.40 -21.23 5.77
N GLY A 67 -5.23 -22.53 5.61
CA GLY A 67 -4.02 -23.27 5.99
C GLY A 67 -3.98 -23.80 7.43
N LEU A 68 -5.04 -23.61 8.23
CA LEU A 68 -5.15 -24.15 9.59
C LEU A 68 -5.65 -25.60 9.65
N LEU A 69 -6.59 -25.94 8.78
CA LEU A 69 -7.20 -27.27 8.68
C LEU A 69 -6.97 -27.81 7.27
N ASP A 70 -6.77 -29.12 7.16
CA ASP A 70 -6.81 -29.77 5.86
C ASP A 70 -8.24 -29.79 5.29
N PRO A 71 -8.42 -30.01 3.97
CA PRO A 71 -9.75 -29.99 3.36
C PRO A 71 -10.73 -31.03 3.94
N GLU A 72 -10.23 -32.17 4.43
CA GLU A 72 -11.06 -33.23 5.01
C GLU A 72 -11.65 -32.80 6.36
N ASP A 73 -10.80 -32.30 7.26
CA ASP A 73 -11.22 -31.75 8.55
C ASP A 73 -12.11 -30.51 8.38
N MET A 74 -11.77 -29.64 7.42
CA MET A 74 -12.55 -28.45 7.10
C MET A 74 -14.00 -28.78 6.71
N ALA A 75 -14.20 -29.88 5.97
CA ALA A 75 -15.53 -30.35 5.58
C ALA A 75 -16.36 -30.91 6.76
N ARG A 76 -15.71 -31.35 7.84
CA ARG A 76 -16.36 -31.90 9.05
C ARG A 76 -16.75 -30.83 10.06
N VAL A 77 -16.25 -29.60 9.91
CA VAL A 77 -16.51 -28.49 10.84
C VAL A 77 -18.00 -28.18 10.93
N LYS A 78 -18.51 -28.11 12.16
CA LYS A 78 -19.85 -27.62 12.47
C LYS A 78 -19.75 -26.42 13.41
N TRP A 79 -20.64 -25.46 13.26
CA TRP A 79 -20.71 -24.29 14.15
C TRP A 79 -21.91 -24.40 15.07
N ILE A 80 -21.66 -24.61 16.36
CA ILE A 80 -22.70 -24.93 17.35
C ILE A 80 -22.61 -23.96 18.52
N ARG A 81 -23.77 -23.55 19.06
CA ARG A 81 -23.83 -22.72 20.27
C ARG A 81 -23.62 -23.58 21.51
N PRO A 82 -22.96 -23.06 22.56
CA PRO A 82 -22.81 -23.72 23.86
C PRO A 82 -24.11 -24.30 24.43
N THR A 83 -25.23 -23.58 24.30
CA THR A 83 -26.57 -24.03 24.73
C THR A 83 -27.08 -25.30 24.04
N LYS A 84 -26.51 -25.65 22.88
CA LYS A 84 -26.77 -26.93 22.19
C LYS A 84 -25.76 -28.03 22.54
N LEU A 85 -24.55 -27.66 22.93
CA LEU A 85 -23.50 -28.59 23.36
C LEU A 85 -23.78 -29.11 24.79
N CYS A 86 -24.17 -28.20 25.68
CA CYS A 86 -24.49 -28.49 27.08
C CYS A 86 -25.84 -27.85 27.44
N PRO A 87 -26.96 -28.48 27.07
CA PRO A 87 -28.30 -27.97 27.35
C PRO A 87 -28.50 -27.70 28.84
N ASP A 88 -29.04 -26.52 29.16
CA ASP A 88 -29.36 -26.05 30.53
C ASP A 88 -28.20 -26.04 31.54
N ALA A 89 -26.97 -26.28 31.08
CA ALA A 89 -25.77 -26.29 31.91
C ALA A 89 -24.69 -25.31 31.42
N ALA A 90 -24.79 -24.79 30.19
CA ALA A 90 -23.81 -23.87 29.63
C ALA A 90 -23.69 -22.60 30.49
N GLU A 91 -22.48 -22.34 30.95
CA GLU A 91 -22.12 -21.18 31.75
C GLU A 91 -21.03 -20.37 31.07
N PHE A 92 -21.07 -19.06 31.27
CA PHE A 92 -20.03 -18.18 30.76
C PHE A 92 -18.76 -18.39 31.59
N ILE A 93 -18.93 -18.33 32.91
CA ILE A 93 -17.93 -18.59 33.94
C ILE A 93 -18.62 -19.46 34.99
N VAL A 94 -17.99 -20.56 35.43
CA VAL A 94 -18.61 -21.49 36.40
C VAL A 94 -18.38 -21.03 37.84
N GLU A 95 -17.11 -20.82 38.23
CA GLU A 95 -16.76 -20.34 39.57
C GLU A 95 -16.05 -18.99 39.48
N SER A 96 -14.92 -18.97 38.77
CA SER A 96 -14.08 -17.81 38.58
C SER A 96 -13.24 -18.00 37.32
N VAL A 97 -12.76 -16.89 36.76
CA VAL A 97 -11.88 -16.93 35.60
C VAL A 97 -10.49 -17.39 36.03
N SER A 98 -10.06 -18.54 35.52
CA SER A 98 -8.79 -19.15 35.90
C SER A 98 -8.00 -19.61 34.67
N ARG A 99 -6.68 -19.51 34.75
CA ARG A 99 -5.77 -20.06 33.73
C ARG A 99 -5.93 -21.57 33.53
N PHE A 100 -6.52 -22.26 34.51
CA PHE A 100 -6.75 -23.69 34.45
C PHE A 100 -8.05 -24.07 33.72
N ASP A 101 -8.87 -23.09 33.32
CA ASP A 101 -10.16 -23.35 32.66
C ASP A 101 -10.00 -23.81 31.22
N TYR A 102 -8.79 -23.69 30.65
CA TYR A 102 -8.57 -23.96 29.23
C TYR A 102 -7.27 -24.70 28.92
N SER A 103 -7.21 -25.21 27.69
CA SER A 103 -6.00 -25.71 27.04
C SER A 103 -6.00 -25.31 25.56
N GLN A 104 -4.81 -25.12 25.00
CA GLN A 104 -4.65 -24.77 23.58
C GLN A 104 -5.24 -25.84 22.65
N GLY A 105 -5.95 -25.40 21.62
CA GLY A 105 -6.41 -26.23 20.52
C GLY A 105 -5.38 -26.36 19.39
N ILE A 106 -5.84 -26.45 18.15
CA ILE A 106 -4.95 -26.67 17.00
C ILE A 106 -4.26 -25.41 16.46
N VAL A 107 -4.70 -24.21 16.87
CA VAL A 107 -4.09 -22.95 16.40
C VAL A 107 -2.82 -22.72 17.19
N GLY A 108 -1.71 -22.41 16.49
CA GLY A 108 -0.47 -21.91 17.10
C GLY A 108 -0.60 -20.47 17.64
N ASN A 109 -1.52 -20.26 18.59
CA ASN A 109 -1.76 -18.99 19.29
C ASN A 109 -1.34 -19.07 20.77
N CYS A 110 -0.36 -19.92 21.08
CA CYS A 110 0.22 -20.06 22.42
C CYS A 110 0.57 -18.71 23.07
N TRP A 111 1.09 -17.76 22.28
CA TRP A 111 1.40 -16.39 22.71
C TRP A 111 0.20 -15.64 23.29
N PHE A 112 -0.98 -15.79 22.68
CA PHE A 112 -2.23 -15.20 23.15
C PHE A 112 -2.70 -15.91 24.42
N LEU A 113 -2.67 -17.24 24.45
CA LEU A 113 -3.13 -18.02 25.61
C LEU A 113 -2.23 -17.85 26.83
N ALA A 114 -0.91 -17.81 26.66
CA ALA A 114 0.02 -17.46 27.74
C ALA A 114 -0.29 -16.05 28.30
N SER A 115 -0.67 -15.11 27.43
CA SER A 115 -1.07 -13.76 27.84
C SER A 115 -2.42 -13.76 28.57
N VAL A 116 -3.38 -14.59 28.16
CA VAL A 116 -4.65 -14.79 28.88
C VAL A 116 -4.37 -15.39 30.26
N GLY A 117 -3.43 -16.34 30.35
CA GLY A 117 -2.94 -16.90 31.61
C GLY A 117 -2.45 -15.81 32.56
N ALA A 118 -1.64 -14.87 32.06
CA ALA A 118 -1.20 -13.70 32.84
C ALA A 118 -2.40 -12.84 33.29
N LEU A 119 -3.35 -12.60 32.38
CA LEU A 119 -4.53 -11.77 32.62
C LEU A 119 -5.38 -12.30 33.78
N THR A 120 -5.47 -13.61 33.95
CA THR A 120 -6.28 -14.23 35.02
C THR A 120 -5.81 -13.88 36.44
N PHE A 121 -4.54 -13.48 36.60
CA PHE A 121 -4.03 -13.03 37.90
C PHE A 121 -4.34 -11.57 38.21
N GLN A 122 -4.74 -10.79 37.21
CA GLN A 122 -4.90 -9.35 37.34
C GLN A 122 -6.36 -8.95 37.11
N SER A 123 -7.17 -9.09 38.16
CA SER A 123 -8.61 -8.75 38.14
C SER A 123 -8.89 -7.37 37.57
N LYS A 124 -8.00 -6.40 37.82
CA LYS A 124 -8.10 -5.02 37.29
C LYS A 124 -8.04 -4.96 35.77
N PHE A 125 -7.20 -5.74 35.11
CA PHE A 125 -7.14 -5.80 33.65
C PHE A 125 -8.19 -6.75 33.09
N LEU A 126 -8.45 -7.85 33.79
CA LEU A 126 -9.44 -8.83 33.39
C LEU A 126 -10.84 -8.22 33.25
N GLN A 127 -11.29 -7.45 34.23
CA GLN A 127 -12.59 -6.75 34.17
C GLN A 127 -12.68 -5.72 33.04
N LYS A 128 -11.54 -5.19 32.58
CA LYS A 128 -11.51 -4.29 31.42
C LYS A 128 -11.75 -5.06 30.14
N VAL A 129 -11.03 -6.18 29.98
CA VAL A 129 -11.08 -6.99 28.77
C VAL A 129 -12.36 -7.81 28.67
N MET A 130 -12.87 -8.27 29.80
CA MET A 130 -14.08 -9.07 29.89
C MET A 130 -15.11 -8.38 30.79
N PRO A 131 -16.00 -7.55 30.19
CA PRO A 131 -17.02 -6.84 30.95
C PRO A 131 -17.99 -7.80 31.66
N ASP A 132 -18.39 -7.43 32.87
CA ASP A 132 -19.37 -8.18 33.67
C ASP A 132 -20.79 -8.14 33.06
N GLY A 133 -21.65 -9.05 33.52
CA GLY A 133 -23.09 -9.06 33.16
C GLY A 133 -23.45 -9.89 31.93
N GLN A 134 -22.49 -10.66 31.41
CA GLN A 134 -22.69 -11.63 30.33
C GLN A 134 -23.08 -13.00 30.91
N SER A 135 -24.06 -13.68 30.30
CA SER A 135 -24.57 -14.97 30.78
C SER A 135 -25.32 -15.72 29.70
N PHE A 136 -25.35 -17.06 29.80
CA PHE A 136 -26.20 -17.92 28.97
C PHE A 136 -27.63 -18.06 29.50
N SER A 137 -27.91 -17.65 30.74
CA SER A 137 -29.23 -17.75 31.35
C SER A 137 -29.97 -16.41 31.35
N ARG A 138 -29.32 -15.34 31.81
CA ARG A 138 -29.93 -14.01 31.93
C ARG A 138 -29.74 -13.19 30.65
N ASN A 139 -30.84 -12.67 30.10
CA ASN A 139 -30.83 -11.80 28.91
C ASN A 139 -30.09 -12.42 27.70
N TYR A 140 -30.05 -13.74 27.63
CA TYR A 140 -29.30 -14.46 26.61
C TYR A 140 -29.92 -14.29 25.23
N THR A 141 -29.09 -13.85 24.29
CA THR A 141 -29.43 -13.66 22.87
C THR A 141 -28.36 -14.27 21.96
N GLY A 142 -27.43 -15.07 22.50
CA GLY A 142 -26.27 -15.55 21.76
C GLY A 142 -25.25 -14.46 21.43
N LEU A 143 -25.25 -13.35 22.18
CA LEU A 143 -24.34 -12.20 22.07
C LEU A 143 -23.36 -12.19 23.25
N PHE A 144 -22.08 -12.00 22.95
CA PHE A 144 -21.03 -11.73 23.93
C PHE A 144 -20.14 -10.60 23.40
N HIS A 145 -19.38 -9.96 24.30
CA HIS A 145 -18.42 -8.94 23.91
C HIS A 145 -17.18 -8.92 24.81
N PHE A 146 -16.07 -8.49 24.23
CA PHE A 146 -14.78 -8.36 24.87
C PHE A 146 -14.14 -7.05 24.43
N ARG A 147 -13.34 -6.44 25.30
CA ARG A 147 -12.67 -5.17 25.01
C ARG A 147 -11.18 -5.38 24.84
N PHE A 148 -10.63 -4.92 23.74
CA PHE A 148 -9.20 -4.99 23.49
C PHE A 148 -8.66 -3.60 23.18
N TRP A 149 -7.52 -3.27 23.75
CA TRP A 149 -6.79 -2.07 23.39
C TRP A 149 -6.09 -2.28 22.05
N ARG A 150 -6.28 -1.37 21.11
CA ARG A 150 -5.61 -1.37 19.80
C ARG A 150 -5.17 0.04 19.46
N PHE A 151 -3.86 0.24 19.47
CA PHE A 151 -3.20 1.44 18.96
C PHE A 151 -3.83 2.73 19.51
N GLY A 152 -3.85 2.85 20.84
CA GLY A 152 -4.29 4.04 21.55
C GLY A 152 -5.77 4.07 21.92
N ASN A 153 -6.57 3.10 21.45
CA ASN A 153 -8.01 3.08 21.70
C ASN A 153 -8.46 1.71 22.21
N TRP A 154 -9.40 1.71 23.14
CA TRP A 154 -10.15 0.51 23.51
C TRP A 154 -11.25 0.26 22.49
N TYR A 155 -11.36 -0.99 22.02
CA TYR A 155 -12.42 -1.44 21.13
C TYR A 155 -13.30 -2.46 21.82
N ASP A 156 -14.61 -2.27 21.74
CA ASP A 156 -15.61 -3.23 22.15
C ASP A 156 -15.95 -4.16 20.98
N VAL A 157 -15.59 -5.43 21.10
CA VAL A 157 -15.72 -6.44 20.05
C VAL A 157 -16.88 -7.36 20.38
N VAL A 158 -17.99 -7.18 19.67
CA VAL A 158 -19.18 -8.01 19.77
C VAL A 158 -19.02 -9.27 18.92
N ILE A 159 -19.41 -10.43 19.45
CA ILE A 159 -19.44 -11.72 18.73
C ILE A 159 -20.74 -12.48 19.00
N ASP A 160 -21.08 -13.40 18.10
CA ASP A 160 -22.00 -14.48 18.44
C ASP A 160 -21.29 -15.65 19.13
N ASP A 161 -22.05 -16.49 19.82
CA ASP A 161 -21.53 -17.65 20.57
C ASP A 161 -21.45 -18.96 19.77
N LYS A 162 -21.59 -18.96 18.44
CA LYS A 162 -21.35 -20.17 17.66
C LYS A 162 -19.86 -20.49 17.64
N LEU A 163 -19.48 -21.68 18.09
CA LEU A 163 -18.09 -22.14 18.12
C LEU A 163 -17.89 -23.30 17.13
N PRO A 164 -16.72 -23.36 16.45
CA PRO A 164 -16.42 -24.42 15.50
C PRO A 164 -16.00 -25.70 16.24
N ILE A 165 -16.64 -26.81 15.86
CA ILE A 165 -16.42 -28.13 16.43
C ILE A 165 -16.16 -29.18 15.35
N ILE A 166 -15.37 -30.19 15.70
CA ILE A 166 -15.26 -31.46 14.98
C ILE A 166 -15.53 -32.56 16.01
N ASP A 167 -16.34 -33.55 15.64
CA ASP A 167 -16.65 -34.72 16.49
C ASP A 167 -17.10 -34.35 17.92
N ASN A 168 -17.93 -33.31 18.05
CA ASN A 168 -18.43 -32.74 19.31
C ASN A 168 -17.37 -32.12 20.24
N GLN A 169 -16.16 -31.84 19.73
CA GLN A 169 -15.11 -31.15 20.47
C GLN A 169 -14.78 -29.80 19.82
N LEU A 170 -14.45 -28.81 20.65
CA LEU A 170 -13.92 -27.53 20.17
C LEU A 170 -12.59 -27.75 19.44
N ILE A 171 -12.48 -27.14 18.25
CA ILE A 171 -11.28 -27.25 17.41
C ILE A 171 -10.14 -26.38 17.97
N PHE A 172 -10.49 -25.17 18.41
CA PHE A 172 -9.58 -24.20 18.95
C PHE A 172 -9.50 -24.32 20.47
N VAL A 173 -9.44 -23.23 21.23
CA VAL A 173 -9.33 -23.32 22.70
C VAL A 173 -10.37 -24.27 23.28
N GLN A 174 -9.88 -25.27 24.01
CA GLN A 174 -10.69 -26.26 24.67
C GLN A 174 -10.89 -25.86 26.13
N SER A 175 -12.15 -25.86 26.56
CA SER A 175 -12.46 -25.71 27.98
C SER A 175 -12.16 -27.01 28.71
N LYS A 176 -11.48 -26.94 29.86
CA LYS A 176 -11.25 -28.10 30.75
C LYS A 176 -12.54 -28.49 31.47
N THR A 177 -13.45 -27.53 31.68
CA THR A 177 -14.77 -27.75 32.26
C THR A 177 -15.79 -27.84 31.14
N PHE A 178 -16.54 -28.96 31.06
CA PHE A 178 -17.39 -29.24 29.90
C PHE A 178 -18.46 -28.16 29.61
N ASN A 179 -18.86 -27.38 30.62
CA ASN A 179 -19.91 -26.38 30.51
C ASN A 179 -19.43 -24.92 30.59
N GLU A 180 -18.13 -24.65 30.58
CA GLU A 180 -17.57 -23.29 30.67
C GLU A 180 -17.04 -22.80 29.32
N PHE A 181 -17.38 -21.58 28.88
CA PHE A 181 -17.13 -21.13 27.50
C PHE A 181 -16.45 -19.77 27.34
N TRP A 182 -16.15 -19.03 28.41
CA TRP A 182 -15.42 -17.75 28.30
C TRP A 182 -14.10 -17.84 27.50
N PRO A 183 -13.25 -18.89 27.59
CA PRO A 183 -11.97 -18.91 26.90
C PRO A 183 -12.14 -18.97 25.37
N ALA A 184 -13.03 -19.84 24.90
CA ALA A 184 -13.31 -20.02 23.48
C ALA A 184 -14.00 -18.80 22.86
N LEU A 185 -14.87 -18.12 23.62
CA LEU A 185 -15.50 -16.88 23.20
C LEU A 185 -14.50 -15.71 23.15
N MET A 186 -13.59 -15.63 24.13
CA MET A 186 -12.54 -14.62 24.14
C MET A 186 -11.58 -14.80 22.95
N GLU A 187 -11.16 -16.04 22.69
CA GLU A 187 -10.36 -16.40 21.51
C GLU A 187 -11.08 -16.01 20.22
N LYS A 188 -12.37 -16.31 20.09
CA LYS A 188 -13.17 -15.92 18.92
C LYS A 188 -13.22 -14.40 18.72
N ALA A 189 -13.41 -13.63 19.80
CA ALA A 189 -13.44 -12.18 19.73
C ALA A 189 -12.09 -11.62 19.28
N TYR A 190 -10.99 -12.19 19.77
CA TYR A 190 -9.66 -11.81 19.35
C TYR A 190 -9.35 -12.24 17.90
N ALA A 191 -9.81 -13.42 17.46
CA ALA A 191 -9.73 -13.87 16.07
C ALA A 191 -10.46 -12.92 15.12
N LYS A 192 -11.65 -12.46 15.50
CA LYS A 192 -12.40 -11.43 14.77
C LYS A 192 -11.64 -10.11 14.68
N LEU A 193 -10.96 -9.71 15.75
CA LEU A 193 -10.13 -8.51 15.77
C LEU A 193 -8.92 -8.65 14.84
N CYS A 194 -8.33 -9.84 14.75
CA CYS A 194 -7.20 -10.16 13.87
C CYS A 194 -7.59 -10.38 12.41
N GLY A 195 -8.83 -10.78 12.12
CA GLY A 195 -9.37 -11.07 10.80
C GLY A 195 -10.04 -12.45 10.70
N SER A 196 -9.33 -13.48 11.16
CA SER A 196 -9.74 -14.90 11.19
C SER A 196 -8.96 -15.64 12.28
N TYR A 197 -9.31 -16.90 12.58
CA TYR A 197 -8.49 -17.76 13.44
C TYR A 197 -7.07 -17.97 12.87
N ALA A 198 -6.93 -18.08 11.53
CA ALA A 198 -5.64 -18.22 10.86
C ALA A 198 -4.76 -16.96 11.02
N ASP A 199 -5.38 -15.79 11.12
CA ASP A 199 -4.66 -14.53 11.35
C ASP A 199 -4.12 -14.40 12.79
N MET A 200 -4.50 -15.27 13.72
CA MET A 200 -3.92 -15.35 15.07
C MET A 200 -2.63 -16.20 15.14
N HIS A 201 -2.32 -16.97 14.10
CA HIS A 201 -1.16 -17.84 14.09
C HIS A 201 0.16 -17.02 14.14
N ALA A 202 1.15 -17.54 14.88
CA ALA A 202 2.50 -16.98 14.97
C ALA A 202 2.54 -15.49 15.40
N GLY A 203 2.16 -15.20 16.64
CA GLY A 203 2.34 -13.89 17.27
C GLY A 203 3.31 -13.91 18.45
N ARG A 204 3.43 -12.75 19.11
CA ARG A 204 4.36 -12.52 20.24
C ARG A 204 3.59 -12.20 21.50
N VAL A 205 4.05 -12.70 22.64
CA VAL A 205 3.42 -12.48 23.95
C VAL A 205 3.17 -11.00 24.22
N SER A 206 4.18 -10.15 24.00
CA SER A 206 4.08 -8.69 24.11
C SER A 206 2.89 -8.06 23.38
N GLU A 207 2.48 -8.57 22.21
CA GLU A 207 1.34 -8.02 21.46
C GLU A 207 0.02 -8.18 22.21
N ALA A 208 -0.23 -9.37 22.76
CA ALA A 208 -1.45 -9.67 23.50
C ALA A 208 -1.45 -8.98 24.87
N LEU A 209 -0.30 -8.96 25.56
CA LEU A 209 -0.16 -8.23 26.82
C LEU A 209 -0.49 -6.73 26.68
N MET A 210 -0.01 -6.10 25.59
CA MET A 210 -0.37 -4.71 25.29
C MET A 210 -1.85 -4.55 24.96
N ASP A 211 -2.44 -5.48 24.20
CA ASP A 211 -3.85 -5.43 23.85
C ASP A 211 -4.79 -5.65 25.05
N PHE A 212 -4.32 -6.31 26.12
CA PHE A 212 -5.08 -6.50 27.36
C PHE A 212 -4.94 -5.35 28.36
N THR A 213 -3.86 -4.57 28.27
CA THR A 213 -3.55 -3.55 29.28
C THR A 213 -3.67 -2.12 28.76
N GLY A 214 -3.42 -1.91 27.46
CA GLY A 214 -3.10 -0.60 26.90
C GLY A 214 -1.84 0.03 27.48
N GLY A 215 -1.01 -0.77 28.15
CA GLY A 215 0.16 -0.36 28.91
C GLY A 215 1.45 -0.35 28.10
N VAL A 216 2.54 -0.01 28.78
CA VAL A 216 3.89 -0.05 28.24
C VAL A 216 4.45 -1.46 28.41
N HIS A 217 4.90 -2.02 27.30
CA HIS A 217 5.65 -3.27 27.27
C HIS A 217 7.15 -2.99 27.41
N ILE A 218 7.80 -3.77 28.28
CA ILE A 218 9.23 -3.78 28.59
C ILE A 218 9.76 -5.17 28.26
N HIS A 219 10.82 -5.21 27.46
CA HIS A 219 11.44 -6.43 26.98
C HIS A 219 12.84 -6.61 27.60
N TYR A 220 13.14 -7.82 28.05
CA TYR A 220 14.50 -8.22 28.42
C TYR A 220 14.93 -9.46 27.63
N ASP A 221 16.03 -9.33 26.88
CA ASP A 221 16.78 -10.49 26.36
C ASP A 221 17.51 -11.15 27.53
N LEU A 222 17.22 -12.44 27.78
CA LEU A 222 17.74 -13.16 28.93
C LEU A 222 19.25 -13.45 28.80
N LYS A 223 19.82 -13.42 27.59
CA LYS A 223 21.27 -13.60 27.37
C LYS A 223 22.07 -12.38 27.81
N THR A 224 21.45 -11.20 27.80
CA THR A 224 22.06 -9.93 28.19
C THR A 224 21.35 -9.28 29.37
N ALA A 225 20.54 -10.05 30.11
CA ALA A 225 19.73 -9.54 31.20
C ALA A 225 20.57 -8.94 32.33
N PRO A 226 20.06 -7.91 33.02
CA PRO A 226 20.75 -7.34 34.16
C PRO A 226 20.81 -8.36 35.32
N THR A 227 21.86 -8.26 36.14
CA THR A 227 22.10 -9.21 37.24
C THR A 227 21.02 -9.19 38.32
N ASP A 228 20.26 -8.09 38.42
CA ASP A 228 19.12 -7.91 39.32
C ASP A 228 17.76 -8.21 38.65
N LEU A 229 17.74 -8.90 37.50
CA LEU A 229 16.50 -9.24 36.80
C LEU A 229 15.49 -9.97 37.70
N TRP A 230 15.95 -10.89 38.54
CA TRP A 230 15.05 -11.61 39.44
C TRP A 230 14.35 -10.66 40.43
N GLU A 231 15.09 -9.69 40.98
CA GLU A 231 14.54 -8.64 41.85
C GLU A 231 13.59 -7.71 41.10
N ILE A 232 13.85 -7.43 39.82
CA ILE A 232 12.92 -6.71 38.93
C ILE A 232 11.63 -7.50 38.78
N MET A 233 11.73 -8.80 38.44
CA MET A 233 10.56 -9.68 38.27
C MET A 233 9.77 -9.84 39.57
N TYR A 234 10.45 -9.93 40.72
CA TYR A 234 9.81 -9.98 42.02
C TYR A 234 8.99 -8.71 42.30
N ARG A 235 9.57 -7.52 42.06
CA ARG A 235 8.87 -6.24 42.21
C ARG A 235 7.73 -6.08 41.21
N ALA A 236 7.93 -6.55 39.98
CA ALA A 236 6.91 -6.57 38.93
C ALA A 236 5.70 -7.40 39.40
N PHE A 237 5.94 -8.60 39.91
CA PHE A 237 4.92 -9.46 40.51
C PHE A 237 4.18 -8.77 41.66
N GLN A 238 4.91 -8.14 42.60
CA GLN A 238 4.29 -7.37 43.69
C GLN A 238 3.48 -6.15 43.21
N SER A 239 3.77 -5.64 42.01
CA SER A 239 3.10 -4.50 41.40
C SER A 239 1.96 -4.89 40.46
N GLU A 240 1.54 -6.16 40.50
CA GLU A 240 0.35 -6.64 39.78
C GLU A 240 0.41 -6.41 38.25
N VAL A 241 1.61 -6.55 37.67
CA VAL A 241 1.82 -6.42 36.21
C VAL A 241 1.70 -7.76 35.49
N LEU A 242 1.49 -7.74 34.18
CA LEU A 242 1.45 -8.96 33.36
C LEU A 242 2.84 -9.34 32.88
N MET A 243 3.19 -10.62 32.98
CA MET A 243 4.49 -11.15 32.57
C MET A 243 4.34 -12.44 31.76
N GLY A 244 5.10 -12.56 30.69
CA GLY A 244 5.24 -13.80 29.93
C GLY A 244 6.61 -13.92 29.28
N CYS A 245 6.94 -15.11 28.80
CA CYS A 245 8.25 -15.42 28.26
C CYS A 245 8.16 -16.42 27.12
N GLU A 246 9.19 -16.45 26.27
CA GLU A 246 9.22 -17.30 25.09
C GLU A 246 10.52 -18.14 25.07
N THR A 247 10.40 -19.36 24.58
CA THR A 247 11.55 -20.24 24.33
C THR A 247 12.14 -19.98 22.95
N PRO A 248 13.43 -20.29 22.72
CA PRO A 248 14.07 -20.11 21.42
C PRO A 248 13.36 -20.88 20.31
N GLN A 249 13.39 -20.37 19.07
CA GLN A 249 12.84 -21.10 17.92
C GLN A 249 13.62 -22.40 17.64
N GLY A 250 12.89 -23.50 17.43
CA GLY A 250 13.43 -24.82 17.09
C GLY A 250 13.50 -25.09 15.58
N LYS A 251 14.08 -26.23 15.21
CA LYS A 251 14.07 -26.72 13.80
C LYS A 251 12.68 -27.22 13.38
N LYS A 252 11.87 -27.64 14.35
CA LYS A 252 10.46 -28.01 14.21
C LYS A 252 9.65 -27.11 15.12
N SER A 253 8.43 -26.79 14.69
CA SER A 253 7.48 -26.03 15.51
C SER A 253 7.02 -26.87 16.70
N GLU A 254 7.00 -26.28 17.89
CA GLU A 254 6.43 -26.85 19.12
C GLU A 254 7.00 -28.26 19.49
N GLU A 255 8.33 -28.41 19.45
CA GLU A 255 9.02 -29.66 19.82
C GLU A 255 9.21 -29.77 21.33
N GLU A 256 8.77 -30.89 21.94
CA GLU A 256 9.01 -31.20 23.34
C GLU A 256 10.47 -31.62 23.57
N LEU A 257 11.18 -30.86 24.40
CA LEU A 257 12.55 -31.15 24.79
C LEU A 257 12.59 -32.22 25.90
N PRO A 258 13.72 -32.94 26.08
CA PRO A 258 13.86 -33.97 27.12
C PRO A 258 13.61 -33.47 28.55
N ASN A 259 13.74 -32.16 28.78
CA ASN A 259 13.50 -31.51 30.07
C ASN A 259 12.02 -31.14 30.30
N GLY A 260 11.12 -31.47 29.36
CA GLY A 260 9.67 -31.23 29.42
C GLY A 260 9.21 -29.87 28.87
N ILE A 261 10.14 -28.99 28.49
CA ILE A 261 9.83 -27.67 27.92
C ILE A 261 9.59 -27.78 26.42
N ILE A 262 8.64 -27.01 25.89
CA ILE A 262 8.32 -26.96 24.47
C ILE A 262 9.11 -25.83 23.82
N GLN A 263 9.84 -26.14 22.75
CA GLN A 263 10.65 -25.19 22.00
C GLN A 263 9.79 -24.37 21.01
N GLY A 264 10.09 -23.08 20.85
CA GLY A 264 9.32 -22.15 20.00
C GLY A 264 7.93 -21.82 20.57
N HIS A 265 7.78 -21.91 21.89
CA HIS A 265 6.50 -21.80 22.61
C HIS A 265 6.52 -20.70 23.68
N ALA A 266 5.34 -20.17 23.99
CA ALA A 266 5.12 -19.10 24.95
C ALA A 266 4.59 -19.63 26.30
N TYR A 267 5.07 -19.02 27.39
CA TYR A 267 4.71 -19.36 28.77
C TYR A 267 4.33 -18.11 29.56
N THR A 268 3.49 -18.28 30.57
CA THR A 268 3.16 -17.22 31.53
C THR A 268 4.12 -17.26 32.70
N VAL A 269 4.64 -16.11 33.16
CA VAL A 269 5.33 -16.03 34.45
C VAL A 269 4.30 -15.73 35.54
N THR A 270 4.00 -16.72 36.37
CA THR A 270 2.89 -16.64 37.34
C THR A 270 3.34 -16.22 38.73
N ASN A 271 4.59 -16.49 39.10
CA ASN A 271 5.13 -16.11 40.41
C ASN A 271 6.66 -16.09 40.40
N VAL A 272 7.25 -15.35 41.34
CA VAL A 272 8.68 -15.25 41.57
C VAL A 272 8.91 -15.27 43.08
N TYR A 273 9.66 -16.26 43.57
CA TYR A 273 9.78 -16.48 45.02
C TYR A 273 11.15 -17.03 45.42
N GLN A 274 11.61 -16.69 46.63
CA GLN A 274 12.89 -17.15 47.15
C GLN A 274 12.65 -18.09 48.33
N VAL A 275 13.17 -19.32 48.23
CA VAL A 275 13.10 -20.32 49.30
C VAL A 275 14.46 -20.54 49.93
N MET A 276 14.49 -21.01 51.18
CA MET A 276 15.72 -21.44 51.85
C MET A 276 15.89 -22.96 51.72
N SER A 277 16.75 -23.39 50.80
CA SER A 277 17.14 -24.78 50.58
C SER A 277 18.29 -25.15 51.53
N GLY A 278 17.97 -25.73 52.68
CA GLY A 278 18.93 -25.93 53.76
C GLY A 278 19.45 -24.60 54.33
N ARG A 279 20.69 -24.20 54.00
CA ARG A 279 21.29 -22.92 54.41
C ARG A 279 21.44 -21.91 53.27
N TYR A 280 21.07 -22.27 52.05
CA TYR A 280 21.30 -21.45 50.87
C TYR A 280 19.97 -20.89 50.35
N PRO A 281 19.89 -19.58 50.08
CA PRO A 281 18.74 -19.00 49.39
C PRO A 281 18.74 -19.45 47.92
N VAL A 282 17.58 -19.86 47.41
CA VAL A 282 17.39 -20.25 46.01
C VAL A 282 16.26 -19.40 45.44
N LYS A 283 16.56 -18.74 44.31
CA LYS A 283 15.64 -17.89 43.56
C LYS A 283 14.88 -18.74 42.55
N LEU A 284 13.56 -18.77 42.66
CA LEU A 284 12.68 -19.57 41.82
C LEU A 284 11.77 -18.69 40.97
N VAL A 285 11.39 -19.20 39.80
CA VAL A 285 10.41 -18.64 38.88
C VAL A 285 9.34 -19.70 38.62
N ARG A 286 8.07 -19.32 38.76
CA ARG A 286 6.91 -20.16 38.48
C ARG A 286 6.36 -19.82 37.11
N LEU A 287 6.14 -20.86 36.31
CA LEU A 287 5.73 -20.74 34.93
C LEU A 287 4.47 -21.58 34.68
N PHE A 288 3.60 -21.09 33.80
CA PHE A 288 2.43 -21.82 33.34
C PHE A 288 2.50 -22.05 31.83
N ASN A 289 2.30 -23.29 31.43
CA ASN A 289 2.15 -23.72 30.04
C ASN A 289 0.67 -23.67 29.64
N PRO A 290 0.27 -22.82 28.67
CA PRO A 290 -1.11 -22.72 28.22
C PRO A 290 -1.66 -23.98 27.53
N TRP A 291 -0.83 -24.99 27.25
CA TRP A 291 -1.32 -26.33 26.87
C TRP A 291 -2.00 -27.07 28.02
N GLY A 292 -1.79 -26.62 29.27
CA GLY A 292 -2.37 -27.22 30.47
C GLY A 292 -1.85 -28.62 30.78
N LYS A 293 -0.73 -29.01 30.16
CA LYS A 293 0.03 -30.27 30.29
C LYS A 293 1.48 -30.01 29.88
N LYS A 294 2.38 -30.94 30.18
CA LYS A 294 3.83 -30.87 29.88
C LYS A 294 4.55 -29.78 30.65
N GLU A 295 5.24 -30.22 31.69
CA GLU A 295 5.91 -29.39 32.69
C GLU A 295 7.41 -29.68 32.72
N TRP A 296 8.17 -28.74 33.27
CA TRP A 296 9.58 -28.93 33.59
C TRP A 296 9.78 -30.15 34.49
N ASN A 297 10.71 -31.04 34.11
CA ASN A 297 11.01 -32.26 34.87
C ASN A 297 12.39 -32.24 35.57
N GLY A 298 13.05 -31.08 35.60
CA GLY A 298 14.36 -30.89 36.22
C GLY A 298 14.29 -30.46 37.69
N ASP A 299 15.33 -29.74 38.14
CA ASP A 299 15.42 -29.23 39.51
C ASP A 299 14.25 -28.30 39.84
N TRP A 300 13.66 -28.44 41.03
CA TRP A 300 12.44 -27.71 41.45
C TRP A 300 11.15 -28.01 40.69
N SER A 301 11.13 -28.98 39.78
CA SER A 301 9.87 -29.58 39.29
C SER A 301 9.01 -30.10 40.45
N ASP A 302 7.72 -30.31 40.22
CA ASP A 302 6.76 -30.69 41.28
C ASP A 302 7.14 -31.99 42.01
N GLY A 303 7.72 -32.95 41.27
CA GLY A 303 8.23 -34.21 41.82
C GLY A 303 9.68 -34.14 42.36
N SER A 304 10.33 -32.99 42.31
CA SER A 304 11.76 -32.86 42.62
C SER A 304 12.06 -33.19 44.09
N PRO A 305 13.10 -34.00 44.38
CA PRO A 305 13.52 -34.27 45.75
C PRO A 305 14.07 -33.03 46.46
N LEU A 306 14.40 -31.96 45.72
CA LEU A 306 14.90 -30.70 46.30
C LEU A 306 13.85 -30.03 47.20
N TRP A 307 12.56 -30.24 46.96
CA TRP A 307 11.49 -29.77 47.86
C TRP A 307 11.58 -30.38 49.27
N ASN A 308 12.31 -31.47 49.49
CA ASN A 308 12.57 -32.01 50.83
C ASN A 308 13.58 -31.19 51.64
N THR A 309 14.27 -30.24 51.00
CA THR A 309 15.34 -29.43 51.62
C THR A 309 14.86 -28.07 52.12
N VAL A 310 13.62 -27.68 51.79
CA VAL A 310 12.99 -26.43 52.25
C VAL A 310 12.11 -26.68 53.48
N SER A 311 11.60 -25.61 54.09
CA SER A 311 10.70 -25.72 55.24
C SER A 311 9.41 -26.46 54.88
N ASN A 312 8.79 -27.15 55.84
CA ASN A 312 7.50 -27.81 55.63
C ASN A 312 6.37 -26.83 55.26
N GLU A 313 6.51 -25.56 55.66
CA GLU A 313 5.57 -24.49 55.33
C GLU A 313 5.71 -24.08 53.86
N ASP A 314 6.91 -23.72 53.42
CA ASP A 314 7.20 -23.40 52.01
C ASP A 314 6.82 -24.57 51.10
N ARG A 315 7.17 -25.80 51.49
CA ARG A 315 6.85 -27.00 50.72
C ARG A 315 5.33 -27.16 50.52
N LYS A 316 4.53 -26.97 51.56
CA LYS A 316 3.06 -27.10 51.43
C LYS A 316 2.45 -25.96 50.63
N GLN A 317 3.03 -24.77 50.69
CA GLN A 317 2.54 -23.59 50.00
C GLN A 317 2.88 -23.58 48.50
N HIS A 318 3.97 -24.25 48.11
CA HIS A 318 4.54 -24.13 46.77
C HIS A 318 4.59 -25.44 45.96
N LEU A 319 4.23 -26.59 46.54
CA LEU A 319 3.96 -27.82 45.78
C LEU A 319 2.70 -27.65 44.92
N LEU A 320 2.81 -27.98 43.63
CA LEU A 320 1.77 -27.78 42.64
C LEU A 320 1.17 -29.12 42.22
N ASP A 321 -0.03 -29.05 41.64
CA ASP A 321 -0.66 -30.19 40.97
C ASP A 321 -0.20 -30.20 39.50
N ASP A 322 -0.08 -31.37 38.87
CA ASP A 322 0.27 -31.54 37.45
C ASP A 322 -0.85 -30.98 36.55
N ASN A 323 -0.82 -29.66 36.32
CA ASN A 323 -1.87 -28.89 35.66
C ASN A 323 -1.32 -27.92 34.59
N GLY A 324 -0.03 -28.05 34.28
CA GLY A 324 0.75 -27.21 33.37
C GLY A 324 1.56 -26.11 34.07
N GLU A 325 1.56 -26.03 35.40
CA GLU A 325 2.25 -25.00 36.16
C GLU A 325 3.37 -25.59 37.01
N PHE A 326 4.58 -25.04 36.90
CA PHE A 326 5.75 -25.60 37.55
C PHE A 326 6.71 -24.51 38.06
N TRP A 327 7.60 -24.90 38.97
CA TRP A 327 8.74 -24.08 39.38
C TRP A 327 10.03 -24.51 38.69
N MET A 328 10.92 -23.55 38.48
CA MET A 328 12.32 -23.79 38.12
C MET A 328 13.24 -22.76 38.78
N SER A 329 14.54 -23.05 38.82
CA SER A 329 15.53 -22.08 39.29
C SER A 329 15.68 -20.91 38.31
N MET A 330 16.07 -19.74 38.81
CA MET A 330 16.38 -18.58 37.97
C MET A 330 17.52 -18.90 36.98
N GLU A 331 18.49 -19.71 37.40
CA GLU A 331 19.59 -20.16 36.54
C GLU A 331 19.09 -21.03 35.38
N ASP A 332 18.15 -21.95 35.63
CA ASP A 332 17.55 -22.77 34.58
C ASP A 332 16.68 -21.92 33.64
N PHE A 333 15.95 -20.95 34.19
CA PHE A 333 15.14 -20.01 33.43
C PHE A 333 15.99 -19.24 32.40
N LEU A 334 17.10 -18.64 32.83
CA LEU A 334 18.03 -17.90 31.96
C LEU A 334 18.68 -18.77 30.87
N ARG A 335 18.82 -20.08 31.09
CA ARG A 335 19.39 -20.99 30.07
C ARG A 335 18.35 -21.51 29.09
N THR A 336 17.08 -21.53 29.47
CA THR A 336 16.02 -22.24 28.74
C THR A 336 15.16 -21.29 27.90
N PHE A 337 14.98 -20.05 28.36
CA PHE A 337 14.15 -19.04 27.71
C PHE A 337 15.01 -17.98 27.02
N ASP A 338 14.49 -17.38 25.95
CA ASP A 338 15.20 -16.33 25.19
C ASP A 338 14.90 -14.93 25.73
N ASN A 339 13.67 -14.69 26.20
CA ASN A 339 13.22 -13.38 26.63
C ASN A 339 12.17 -13.44 27.75
N ILE A 340 11.94 -12.28 28.37
CA ILE A 340 10.77 -12.00 29.20
C ILE A 340 10.16 -10.66 28.80
N ASP A 341 8.84 -10.67 28.57
CA ASP A 341 8.02 -9.51 28.26
C ASP A 341 7.19 -9.14 29.49
N ILE A 342 7.32 -7.89 29.96
CA ILE A 342 6.59 -7.34 31.10
C ILE A 342 5.72 -6.19 30.61
N CYS A 343 4.41 -6.24 30.85
CA CYS A 343 3.49 -5.18 30.44
C CYS A 343 2.77 -4.56 31.63
N CYS A 344 2.88 -3.24 31.74
CA CYS A 344 2.45 -2.47 32.91
C CYS A 344 1.86 -1.13 32.52
N SER A 345 1.00 -0.53 33.35
CA SER A 345 0.58 0.86 33.12
C SER A 345 1.70 1.86 33.40
N TYR A 346 2.51 1.60 34.43
CA TYR A 346 3.66 2.41 34.85
C TYR A 346 4.80 1.52 35.32
N PRO A 347 6.07 1.84 34.99
CA PRO A 347 7.23 1.02 35.33
C PRO A 347 7.76 1.29 36.75
N ASP A 348 6.89 1.62 37.71
CA ASP A 348 7.27 1.99 39.09
C ASP A 348 8.05 0.86 39.80
N PHE A 349 7.76 -0.40 39.44
CA PHE A 349 8.40 -1.60 40.00
C PHE A 349 9.90 -1.72 39.70
N LEU A 350 10.41 -1.00 38.70
CA LEU A 350 11.83 -0.98 38.39
C LEU A 350 12.67 -0.37 39.52
N GLU A 351 12.03 0.26 40.51
CA GLU A 351 12.67 0.86 41.68
C GLU A 351 12.30 0.16 42.97
N GLY A 352 13.32 -0.14 43.79
CA GLY A 352 13.13 -0.95 44.99
C GLY A 352 12.40 -0.23 46.12
N LYS A 353 12.55 1.11 46.23
CA LYS A 353 12.05 1.93 47.36
C LYS A 353 11.82 3.44 47.09
N SER A 354 11.90 3.95 45.85
CA SER A 354 11.73 5.40 45.60
C SER A 354 10.28 5.76 45.28
N ALA A 355 9.75 6.82 45.89
CA ALA A 355 8.41 7.36 45.67
C ALA A 355 8.25 8.12 44.33
N SER A 356 9.14 7.86 43.38
CA SER A 356 9.23 8.57 42.11
C SER A 356 8.17 8.03 41.15
N ARG A 357 7.03 8.71 41.07
CA ARG A 357 5.90 8.32 40.22
C ARG A 357 6.21 8.65 38.76
N TRP A 358 6.24 7.65 37.89
CA TRP A 358 6.36 7.89 36.46
C TRP A 358 5.12 8.63 35.92
N THR A 359 5.35 9.69 35.15
CA THR A 359 4.32 10.40 34.38
C THR A 359 4.43 10.00 32.91
N SER A 360 3.30 9.83 32.23
CA SER A 360 3.25 9.37 30.83
C SER A 360 2.54 10.37 29.94
N LYS A 361 3.10 10.67 28.76
CA LYS A 361 2.36 11.33 27.67
C LYS A 361 2.42 10.50 26.39
N TYR A 362 1.31 10.52 25.66
CA TYR A 362 1.12 9.77 24.42
C TYR A 362 0.90 10.75 23.28
N HIS A 363 1.60 10.52 22.17
CA HIS A 363 1.49 11.37 20.99
C HIS A 363 1.23 10.53 19.74
N ASN A 364 0.16 10.87 19.03
CA ASN A 364 -0.11 10.31 17.71
C ASN A 364 0.72 11.04 16.65
N GLY A 365 1.44 10.25 15.84
CA GLY A 365 2.24 10.72 14.73
C GLY A 365 2.01 9.91 13.47
N SER A 366 2.52 10.43 12.36
CA SER A 366 2.54 9.72 11.09
C SER A 366 3.82 10.05 10.32
N TRP A 367 4.39 9.03 9.69
CA TRP A 367 5.37 9.14 8.64
C TRP A 367 4.61 9.21 7.32
N VAL A 368 4.59 10.39 6.72
CA VAL A 368 3.90 10.68 5.46
C VAL A 368 4.95 10.86 4.38
N ILE A 369 4.81 10.09 3.31
CA ILE A 369 5.73 10.10 2.17
C ILE A 369 5.90 11.52 1.63
N GLY A 370 7.14 11.96 1.46
CA GLY A 370 7.48 13.29 0.96
C GLY A 370 7.19 14.45 1.93
N SER A 371 6.78 14.18 3.18
CA SER A 371 6.54 15.23 4.19
C SER A 371 7.21 14.93 5.53
N THR A 372 6.94 13.78 6.13
CA THR A 372 7.43 13.43 7.48
C THR A 372 8.07 12.05 7.55
N ALA A 373 8.16 11.31 6.43
CA ALA A 373 8.86 10.03 6.36
C ALA A 373 10.34 10.22 5.98
N GLY A 374 11.12 10.78 6.91
CA GLY A 374 12.50 11.22 6.65
C GLY A 374 13.56 10.11 6.66
N GLY A 375 13.22 8.91 7.14
CA GLY A 375 14.16 7.80 7.32
C GLY A 375 15.09 8.00 8.52
N CYS A 376 16.00 7.07 8.77
CA CYS A 376 16.94 7.15 9.90
C CYS A 376 18.09 8.14 9.66
N THR A 377 18.99 8.29 10.64
CA THR A 377 20.14 9.23 10.57
C THR A 377 21.13 8.97 9.44
N ASN A 378 21.07 7.79 8.80
CA ASN A 378 21.84 7.50 7.59
C ASN A 378 21.37 8.33 6.38
N HIS A 379 20.16 8.90 6.44
CA HIS A 379 19.54 9.74 5.42
C HIS A 379 19.52 11.20 5.88
N GLN A 380 20.71 11.80 6.04
CA GLN A 380 20.90 13.10 6.69
C GLN A 380 20.07 14.23 6.06
N ASP A 381 19.88 14.20 4.74
CA ASP A 381 19.14 15.21 3.99
C ASP A 381 17.64 15.24 4.32
N THR A 382 17.08 14.08 4.66
CA THR A 382 15.64 13.91 4.88
C THR A 382 15.28 13.66 6.34
N PHE A 383 16.24 13.27 7.18
CA PHE A 383 16.02 12.94 8.59
C PHE A 383 15.30 14.06 9.37
N CYS A 384 15.64 15.33 9.09
CA CYS A 384 15.04 16.49 9.75
C CYS A 384 13.54 16.67 9.48
N THR A 385 13.00 15.99 8.45
CA THR A 385 11.59 16.04 8.11
C THR A 385 10.72 15.16 9.01
N ASN A 386 11.32 14.16 9.67
CA ASN A 386 10.60 13.31 10.62
C ASN A 386 9.89 14.14 11.71
N PRO A 387 8.78 13.65 12.27
CA PRO A 387 8.09 14.36 13.35
C PRO A 387 9.04 14.59 14.53
N GLN A 388 8.98 15.78 15.14
CA GLN A 388 9.87 16.19 16.23
C GLN A 388 9.03 16.44 17.50
N PHE A 389 9.42 15.80 18.61
CA PHE A 389 8.71 15.89 19.89
C PHE A 389 9.63 16.47 20.96
N TRP A 390 9.18 17.55 21.59
CA TRP A 390 9.98 18.29 22.57
C TRP A 390 9.82 17.71 23.95
N LEU A 391 10.93 17.44 24.62
CA LEU A 391 10.99 16.89 25.97
C LEU A 391 11.81 17.82 26.86
N LYS A 392 11.17 18.41 27.88
CA LYS A 392 11.88 19.12 28.95
C LYS A 392 12.04 18.23 30.18
N VAL A 393 13.28 17.94 30.55
CA VAL A 393 13.64 17.17 31.75
C VAL A 393 14.04 18.15 32.85
N ASN A 394 13.28 18.15 33.94
CA ASN A 394 13.55 19.00 35.10
C ASN A 394 14.59 18.36 36.05
N GLU A 395 15.17 19.16 36.95
CA GLU A 395 16.07 18.68 38.00
C GLU A 395 15.41 17.56 38.83
N MET A 396 16.19 16.53 39.17
CA MET A 396 15.71 15.43 40.01
C MET A 396 15.89 15.73 41.48
N ASP A 397 14.98 15.23 42.29
CA ASP A 397 15.19 15.14 43.73
C ASP A 397 16.46 14.32 44.01
N LYS A 398 17.32 14.84 44.90
CA LYS A 398 18.61 14.26 45.30
C LYS A 398 18.53 12.79 45.78
N ALA A 399 17.33 12.29 46.05
CA ALA A 399 17.08 10.90 46.41
C ALA A 399 17.25 9.91 45.23
N CYS A 400 17.26 10.38 43.98
CA CYS A 400 17.33 9.55 42.77
C CYS A 400 18.75 9.41 42.18
N GLU A 401 19.80 9.75 42.94
CA GLU A 401 21.15 10.06 42.43
C GLU A 401 22.05 8.85 42.05
N GLN A 402 21.60 7.59 42.15
CA GLN A 402 22.45 6.46 41.75
C GLN A 402 21.90 5.67 40.56
N GLY A 403 22.48 5.91 39.38
CA GLY A 403 22.51 4.97 38.24
C GLY A 403 21.19 4.65 37.52
N GLN A 404 20.06 5.24 37.93
CA GLN A 404 18.74 4.87 37.40
C GLN A 404 18.28 5.77 36.25
N SER A 405 17.80 5.13 35.18
CA SER A 405 17.11 5.77 34.06
C SER A 405 15.94 6.63 34.54
N ASN A 406 15.72 7.77 33.92
CA ASN A 406 14.67 8.74 34.25
C ASN A 406 13.68 8.98 33.12
N VAL A 407 13.98 8.50 31.92
CA VAL A 407 13.13 8.62 30.74
C VAL A 407 12.99 7.25 30.08
N LEU A 408 11.78 6.88 29.72
CA LEU A 408 11.46 5.72 28.89
C LEU A 408 10.73 6.22 27.64
N VAL A 409 11.27 5.90 26.47
CA VAL A 409 10.64 6.21 25.19
C VAL A 409 10.18 4.91 24.56
N SER A 410 8.92 4.87 24.14
CA SER A 410 8.30 3.73 23.47
C SER A 410 7.62 4.19 22.19
N LEU A 411 8.00 3.61 21.06
CA LEU A 411 7.46 3.89 19.74
C LEU A 411 6.69 2.67 19.23
N ILE A 412 5.39 2.81 19.01
CA ILE A 412 4.51 1.75 18.47
C ILE A 412 4.10 2.15 17.06
N GLN A 413 4.27 1.27 16.06
CA GLN A 413 3.69 1.46 14.73
C GLN A 413 2.30 0.82 14.61
N LYS A 414 1.41 1.47 13.87
CA LYS A 414 0.08 0.93 13.55
C LYS A 414 0.16 0.10 12.27
N PRO A 415 -0.56 -1.03 12.18
CA PRO A 415 -0.60 -1.87 10.99
C PRO A 415 -1.28 -1.12 9.84
N ASP A 416 -0.78 -1.34 8.63
CA ASP A 416 -1.30 -0.79 7.38
C ASP A 416 -2.48 -1.61 6.82
N LYS A 417 -2.67 -2.83 7.31
CA LYS A 417 -3.72 -3.77 6.91
C LYS A 417 -4.56 -4.24 8.09
N ARG A 418 -5.80 -4.63 7.79
CA ARG A 418 -6.74 -5.18 8.78
C ARG A 418 -6.30 -6.57 9.28
N ASN A 419 -5.92 -7.46 8.37
CA ASN A 419 -5.55 -8.83 8.71
C ASN A 419 -4.13 -8.86 9.28
N ARG A 420 -3.97 -9.35 10.51
CA ARG A 420 -2.68 -9.34 11.23
C ARG A 420 -1.56 -10.02 10.42
N ARG A 421 -1.84 -11.18 9.81
CA ARG A 421 -0.85 -11.95 9.02
C ARG A 421 -0.33 -11.20 7.79
N LEU A 422 -1.09 -10.25 7.25
CA LEU A 422 -0.73 -9.52 6.04
C LEU A 422 0.04 -8.21 6.31
N ALA A 423 -0.01 -7.71 7.56
CA ALA A 423 0.61 -6.45 7.96
C ALA A 423 2.10 -6.66 8.29
N ALA A 424 2.98 -6.28 7.38
CA ALA A 424 4.43 -6.32 7.61
C ALA A 424 4.85 -5.12 8.47
N HIS A 425 5.80 -5.32 9.39
CA HIS A 425 6.34 -4.24 10.21
C HIS A 425 7.54 -3.57 9.53
N HIS A 426 7.54 -2.23 9.53
CA HIS A 426 8.72 -1.46 9.14
C HIS A 426 9.81 -1.57 10.21
N GLY A 427 11.07 -1.41 9.82
CA GLY A 427 12.14 -1.18 10.78
C GLY A 427 11.96 0.19 11.43
N ILE A 428 11.54 0.26 12.70
CA ILE A 428 11.29 1.54 13.40
C ILE A 428 12.33 1.80 14.48
N GLY A 429 12.58 3.08 14.76
CA GLY A 429 13.53 3.52 15.78
C GLY A 429 13.39 5.03 16.05
N PHE A 430 14.18 5.55 16.98
CA PHE A 430 14.15 6.97 17.30
C PHE A 430 15.49 7.47 17.82
N CYS A 431 15.72 8.79 17.69
CA CYS A 431 16.91 9.47 18.19
C CYS A 431 16.53 10.65 19.10
N VAL A 432 17.36 10.91 20.10
CA VAL A 432 17.18 11.99 21.09
C VAL A 432 18.36 12.94 21.02
N TYR A 433 18.09 14.24 20.88
CA TYR A 433 19.13 15.28 20.77
C TYR A 433 18.95 16.33 21.88
N ALA A 434 20.05 16.80 22.46
CA ALA A 434 20.03 17.89 23.42
C ALA A 434 19.98 19.27 22.73
N MET A 435 19.17 20.17 23.29
CA MET A 435 18.80 21.46 22.70
C MET A 435 19.41 22.67 23.43
N ARG A 436 19.54 23.78 22.70
CA ARG A 436 19.87 25.13 23.23
C ARG A 436 19.10 26.26 22.53
N SER A 437 18.20 25.95 21.59
CA SER A 437 17.48 26.93 20.74
C SER A 437 16.03 26.48 20.51
N GLU A 438 15.14 27.41 20.16
CA GLU A 438 13.70 27.15 19.97
C GLU A 438 13.30 26.95 18.49
N GLY A 439 12.29 26.11 18.22
CA GLY A 439 11.66 25.92 16.89
C GLY A 439 12.08 24.66 16.12
N LYS A 440 11.32 24.28 15.08
CA LYS A 440 11.60 23.08 14.25
C LYS A 440 13.04 23.09 13.76
N LEU A 441 13.75 22.00 14.05
CA LEU A 441 15.16 21.90 13.73
C LEU A 441 15.33 21.54 12.27
N GLY A 442 16.07 22.38 11.54
CA GLY A 442 16.45 22.14 10.15
C GLY A 442 17.59 21.14 10.02
N SER A 443 17.94 20.81 8.77
CA SER A 443 19.02 19.88 8.42
C SER A 443 20.38 20.27 9.05
N SER A 444 20.68 21.55 9.12
CA SER A 444 21.94 22.08 9.71
C SER A 444 22.15 21.70 11.18
N PHE A 445 21.06 21.56 11.95
CA PHE A 445 21.12 21.13 13.34
C PHE A 445 21.56 19.66 13.45
N PHE A 446 20.92 18.78 12.69
CA PHE A 446 21.18 17.34 12.76
C PHE A 446 22.49 16.93 12.10
N PHE A 447 22.96 17.71 11.12
CA PHE A 447 24.27 17.50 10.50
C PHE A 447 25.43 17.79 11.46
N SER A 448 25.28 18.78 12.34
CA SER A 448 26.35 19.26 13.22
C SER A 448 26.36 18.60 14.61
N ARG A 449 25.40 17.73 14.94
CA ARG A 449 25.23 17.16 16.28
C ARG A 449 24.95 15.66 16.26
N TYR A 450 25.58 14.95 17.18
CA TYR A 450 25.28 13.55 17.43
C TYR A 450 24.12 13.43 18.43
N PRO A 451 23.27 12.39 18.29
CA PRO A 451 22.22 12.12 19.26
C PRO A 451 22.84 11.82 20.63
N VAL A 452 22.24 12.36 21.69
CA VAL A 452 22.64 12.07 23.08
C VAL A 452 22.13 10.70 23.53
N ALA A 453 21.07 10.21 22.90
CA ALA A 453 20.51 8.89 23.10
C ALA A 453 19.76 8.42 21.83
N ARG A 454 19.60 7.12 21.65
CA ARG A 454 18.88 6.53 20.51
C ARG A 454 18.37 5.14 20.87
N SER A 455 17.39 4.63 20.13
CA SER A 455 17.07 3.21 20.18
C SER A 455 18.30 2.38 19.75
N GLU A 456 18.53 1.23 20.39
CA GLU A 456 19.72 0.42 20.14
C GLU A 456 19.81 -0.06 18.69
N LYS A 457 18.66 -0.52 18.16
CA LYS A 457 18.49 -0.99 16.79
C LYS A 457 17.18 -0.47 16.21
N PHE A 458 17.11 -0.48 14.89
CA PHE A 458 15.84 -0.37 14.17
C PHE A 458 15.32 -1.78 13.93
N GLU A 459 14.11 -2.07 14.41
CA GLU A 459 13.56 -3.42 14.41
C GLU A 459 12.24 -3.48 13.67
N ALA A 460 12.07 -4.54 12.88
CA ALA A 460 10.80 -4.87 12.22
C ALA A 460 9.82 -5.47 13.24
N ALA A 461 9.43 -4.66 14.22
CA ALA A 461 8.59 -5.03 15.34
C ALA A 461 7.45 -4.02 15.52
N ARG A 462 6.33 -4.45 16.11
CA ARG A 462 5.21 -3.56 16.44
C ARG A 462 5.64 -2.38 17.32
N GLN A 463 6.63 -2.58 18.20
CA GLN A 463 7.12 -1.58 19.16
C GLN A 463 8.65 -1.65 19.29
N VAL A 464 9.28 -0.50 19.48
CA VAL A 464 10.66 -0.36 19.96
C VAL A 464 10.68 0.57 21.17
N MET A 465 11.45 0.20 22.21
CA MET A 465 11.56 0.97 23.45
C MET A 465 13.00 1.09 23.93
N SER A 466 13.31 2.12 24.72
CA SER A 466 14.62 2.29 25.35
C SER A 466 14.52 3.15 26.62
N PHE A 467 15.25 2.74 27.65
CA PHE A 467 15.45 3.51 28.88
C PHE A 467 16.68 4.40 28.76
N PHE A 468 16.56 5.65 29.20
CA PHE A 468 17.65 6.62 29.18
C PHE A 468 17.84 7.30 30.51
N ARG A 469 19.09 7.69 30.75
CA ARG A 469 19.46 8.72 31.73
C ARG A 469 19.74 10.01 30.97
N LEU A 470 18.81 10.97 31.07
CA LEU A 470 18.97 12.31 30.51
C LEU A 470 19.19 13.31 31.64
N GLU A 471 20.22 14.15 31.51
CA GLU A 471 20.48 15.26 32.43
C GLU A 471 19.36 16.31 32.36
N PRO A 472 19.17 17.14 33.40
CA PRO A 472 18.21 18.25 33.33
C PRO A 472 18.49 19.16 32.13
N GLY A 473 17.47 19.43 31.31
CA GLY A 473 17.62 20.16 30.06
C GLY A 473 16.48 19.92 29.08
N GLU A 474 16.61 20.51 27.89
CA GLU A 474 15.65 20.37 26.80
C GLU A 474 16.18 19.43 25.73
N TYR A 475 15.29 18.58 25.23
CA TYR A 475 15.60 17.52 24.28
C TYR A 475 14.54 17.49 23.17
N VAL A 476 14.93 16.95 22.03
CA VAL A 476 14.00 16.59 20.95
C VAL A 476 14.11 15.10 20.66
N ILE A 477 12.96 14.43 20.56
CA ILE A 477 12.85 13.03 20.16
C ILE A 477 12.34 13.00 18.71
N VAL A 478 13.06 12.30 17.87
CA VAL A 478 12.76 12.14 16.44
C VAL A 478 12.49 10.66 16.15
N PRO A 479 11.22 10.22 16.17
CA PRO A 479 10.85 8.89 15.70
C PRO A 479 10.91 8.79 14.18
N SER A 480 11.49 7.71 13.68
CA SER A 480 11.70 7.47 12.25
C SER A 480 11.57 5.99 11.91
N THR A 481 11.22 5.71 10.66
CA THR A 481 11.49 4.41 10.04
C THR A 481 12.96 4.32 9.60
N PHE A 482 13.44 3.11 9.28
CA PHE A 482 14.82 2.91 8.86
C PHE A 482 15.06 3.56 7.50
N TYR A 483 14.19 3.29 6.53
CA TYR A 483 14.25 3.88 5.20
C TYR A 483 13.32 5.11 5.09
N PRO A 484 13.71 6.13 4.31
CA PRO A 484 12.82 7.26 4.01
C PRO A 484 11.65 6.80 3.14
N ASN A 485 10.58 7.58 3.13
CA ASN A 485 9.36 7.31 2.35
C ASN A 485 8.60 6.03 2.72
N GLU A 486 8.85 5.46 3.90
CA GLU A 486 7.98 4.43 4.48
C GLU A 486 6.78 5.11 5.16
N HIS A 487 5.56 4.83 4.66
CA HIS A 487 4.34 5.37 5.24
C HIS A 487 3.95 4.57 6.49
N GLY A 488 3.62 5.24 7.57
CA GLY A 488 3.07 4.58 8.74
C GLY A 488 2.47 5.56 9.74
N GLU A 489 1.46 5.12 10.48
CA GLU A 489 1.02 5.84 11.67
C GLU A 489 1.71 5.25 12.91
N PHE A 490 1.97 6.08 13.92
CA PHE A 490 2.63 5.64 15.14
C PHE A 490 2.10 6.33 16.39
N ILE A 491 2.38 5.70 17.52
CA ILE A 491 2.18 6.25 18.87
C ILE A 491 3.54 6.34 19.53
N LEU A 492 3.91 7.56 19.93
CA LEU A 492 5.08 7.82 20.75
C LEU A 492 4.63 8.02 22.19
N SER A 493 5.03 7.10 23.07
CA SER A 493 4.81 7.17 24.52
C SER A 493 6.12 7.59 25.19
N ILE A 494 6.07 8.67 25.97
CA ILE A 494 7.21 9.18 26.73
C ILE A 494 6.84 9.13 28.20
N LEU A 495 7.61 8.36 28.97
CA LEU A 495 7.46 8.26 30.42
C LEU A 495 8.67 8.91 31.09
N CYS A 496 8.43 9.73 32.11
CA CYS A 496 9.49 10.38 32.88
C CYS A 496 9.13 10.43 34.37
N LYS A 497 10.14 10.41 35.24
CA LYS A 497 9.97 10.45 36.70
C LYS A 497 9.51 11.82 37.26
N ASN A 498 9.61 12.90 36.49
CA ASN A 498 9.25 14.26 36.89
C ASN A 498 8.29 14.91 35.88
N GLU A 499 7.53 15.92 36.32
CA GLU A 499 6.51 16.60 35.53
C GLU A 499 7.09 17.22 34.25
N ILE A 500 6.45 16.95 33.10
CA ILE A 500 6.97 17.26 31.77
C ILE A 500 6.06 18.23 31.00
N HIS A 501 6.64 19.28 30.44
CA HIS A 501 6.07 19.93 29.26
C HIS A 501 6.56 19.21 28.00
N ILE A 502 5.65 18.46 27.38
CA ILE A 502 5.84 17.87 26.04
C ILE A 502 4.89 18.61 25.12
N GLN A 503 5.42 19.20 24.07
CA GLN A 503 4.65 19.90 23.05
C GLN A 503 5.02 19.34 21.68
N LYS A 504 3.98 19.06 20.88
CA LYS A 504 4.15 18.84 19.45
C LYS A 504 4.35 20.22 18.82
N ASP A 505 5.26 20.32 17.86
CA ASP A 505 5.62 21.59 17.17
C ASP A 505 4.39 22.38 16.66
N THR A 506 3.30 21.69 16.29
CA THR A 506 2.03 22.29 15.84
C THR A 506 1.16 22.91 16.96
N GLU A 507 1.27 22.48 18.21
CA GLU A 507 0.41 22.95 19.33
C GLU A 507 0.88 24.29 19.91
N ARG A 508 2.16 24.64 19.73
CA ARG A 508 2.74 25.90 20.22
C ARG A 508 2.21 27.11 19.43
N THR A 509 1.80 26.92 18.17
CA THR A 509 1.12 27.92 17.33
C THR A 509 -0.35 28.12 17.72
N GLU A 510 -1.02 27.09 18.25
CA GLU A 510 -2.43 27.16 18.69
C GLU A 510 -2.60 27.87 20.04
N ASN A 511 -1.70 27.65 21.01
CA ASN A 511 -1.81 28.27 22.34
C ASN A 511 -1.64 29.80 22.31
N PHE A 512 -0.83 30.34 21.41
CA PHE A 512 -0.70 31.79 21.18
C PHE A 512 -2.04 32.45 20.78
N LEU A 513 -2.94 31.71 20.12
CA LEU A 513 -4.24 32.22 19.66
C LEU A 513 -5.31 32.19 20.77
N VAL A 514 -5.16 31.32 21.78
CA VAL A 514 -6.11 31.18 22.89
C VAL A 514 -5.92 32.30 23.92
N ASP A 515 -4.68 32.68 24.21
CA ASP A 515 -4.36 33.80 25.11
C ASP A 515 -4.91 35.15 24.59
N LEU A 516 -5.15 35.27 23.28
CA LEU A 516 -5.68 36.49 22.66
C LEU A 516 -7.20 36.71 22.87
N VAL A 517 -7.98 35.66 23.18
CA VAL A 517 -9.47 35.73 23.16
C VAL A 517 -10.08 35.87 24.56
N GLY A 518 -9.32 35.58 25.62
CA GLY A 518 -9.75 35.73 27.01
C GLY A 518 -10.74 34.65 27.48
N GLU A 519 -10.63 34.27 28.75
CA GLU A 519 -11.48 33.24 29.38
C GLU A 519 -12.91 33.77 29.62
N SER A 520 -13.87 33.39 28.77
CA SER A 520 -15.29 33.47 29.14
C SER A 520 -16.06 32.23 28.64
N GLU A 521 -17.09 31.84 29.41
CA GLU A 521 -17.83 30.57 29.28
C GLU A 521 -18.56 30.39 27.93
N TYR A 522 -18.71 31.44 27.14
CA TYR A 522 -19.26 31.36 25.78
C TYR A 522 -18.23 31.92 24.81
N LYS A 523 -17.48 31.03 24.16
CA LYS A 523 -16.39 31.32 23.20
C LYS A 523 -16.90 31.97 21.90
N VAL A 524 -17.42 33.19 21.99
CA VAL A 524 -18.00 33.97 20.89
C VAL A 524 -17.51 35.41 20.96
N VAL A 525 -17.17 36.00 19.81
CA VAL A 525 -16.68 37.38 19.68
C VAL A 525 -17.70 38.19 18.88
N ASP A 526 -18.09 39.36 19.41
CA ASP A 526 -19.00 40.30 18.74
C ASP A 526 -18.25 41.29 17.83
N ALA A 527 -19.00 42.07 17.05
CA ALA A 527 -18.44 42.91 16.00
C ALA A 527 -17.53 44.04 16.51
N GLU A 528 -17.91 44.69 17.61
CA GLU A 528 -17.12 45.78 18.20
C GLU A 528 -15.81 45.24 18.79
N LYS A 529 -15.86 44.09 19.49
CA LYS A 529 -14.68 43.48 20.13
C LYS A 529 -13.74 42.85 19.11
N LEU A 530 -14.28 42.29 18.03
CA LEU A 530 -13.51 41.81 16.87
C LEU A 530 -12.75 42.95 16.20
N GLN A 531 -13.43 44.08 15.98
CA GLN A 531 -12.84 45.27 15.38
C GLN A 531 -11.71 45.83 16.25
N GLN A 532 -11.88 45.82 17.57
CA GLN A 532 -10.86 46.25 18.52
C GLN A 532 -9.62 45.33 18.53
N ILE A 533 -9.82 44.00 18.53
CA ILE A 533 -8.72 43.00 18.51
C ILE A 533 -7.92 43.08 17.19
N LEU A 534 -8.60 43.28 16.06
CA LEU A 534 -7.96 43.40 14.75
C LEU A 534 -7.15 44.71 14.62
N HIS A 535 -7.69 45.83 15.15
CA HIS A 535 -7.00 47.13 15.13
C HIS A 535 -5.80 47.19 16.08
N GLU A 536 -5.92 46.65 17.29
CA GLU A 536 -4.91 46.85 18.33
C GLU A 536 -3.75 45.82 18.25
N ASN A 537 -4.01 44.59 17.80
CA ASN A 537 -3.05 43.47 17.96
C ASN A 537 -2.56 42.78 16.68
N LEU A 538 -3.38 42.62 15.64
CA LEU A 538 -3.04 41.78 14.47
C LEU A 538 -2.72 42.59 13.19
N LEU A 539 -3.35 43.75 12.98
CA LEU A 539 -3.24 44.52 11.73
C LEU A 539 -3.16 46.03 12.02
N LYS A 540 -2.03 46.49 12.58
CA LYS A 540 -1.78 47.94 12.73
C LYS A 540 -1.73 48.61 11.34
N GLY A 541 -2.71 49.46 11.04
CA GLY A 541 -2.72 50.34 9.85
C GLY A 541 -3.79 50.03 8.78
N MET A 542 -4.64 49.02 8.97
CA MET A 542 -5.74 48.71 8.04
C MET A 542 -7.10 49.19 8.57
N HIS A 543 -7.72 50.17 7.90
CA HIS A 543 -9.12 50.50 8.14
C HIS A 543 -10.05 49.59 7.33
N LEU A 544 -10.74 48.67 8.02
CA LEU A 544 -11.80 47.85 7.43
C LEU A 544 -13.12 48.63 7.43
N ASN A 545 -13.83 48.66 6.30
CA ASN A 545 -15.16 49.28 6.21
C ASN A 545 -16.26 48.35 6.77
N GLU A 546 -17.43 48.92 7.12
CA GLU A 546 -18.56 48.17 7.70
C GLU A 546 -19.07 47.05 6.79
N ASP A 547 -19.03 47.21 5.47
CA ASP A 547 -19.52 46.19 4.53
C ASP A 547 -18.65 44.92 4.56
N ILE A 548 -17.34 45.08 4.70
CA ILE A 548 -16.38 43.96 4.79
C ILE A 548 -16.53 43.24 6.14
N LEU A 549 -16.73 43.98 7.22
CA LEU A 549 -17.02 43.41 8.54
C LEU A 549 -18.33 42.60 8.49
N ASN A 550 -19.39 43.15 7.91
CA ASN A 550 -20.66 42.45 7.75
C ASN A 550 -20.52 41.19 6.88
N LEU A 551 -19.70 41.23 5.83
CA LEU A 551 -19.45 40.08 4.97
C LEU A 551 -18.65 38.97 5.69
N MET A 552 -17.78 39.34 6.64
CA MET A 552 -17.08 38.39 7.52
C MET A 552 -18.04 37.75 8.53
N PHE A 553 -18.98 38.51 9.09
CA PHE A 553 -20.03 37.99 9.95
C PHE A 553 -20.99 37.05 9.20
N VAL A 554 -21.40 37.39 7.98
CA VAL A 554 -22.25 36.53 7.14
C VAL A 554 -21.57 35.20 6.78
N ARG A 555 -20.24 35.20 6.66
CA ARG A 555 -19.47 34.05 6.18
C ARG A 555 -18.93 33.14 7.28
N TYR A 556 -18.67 33.69 8.47
CA TYR A 556 -18.07 32.95 9.60
C TYR A 556 -18.87 33.06 10.90
N GLY A 557 -19.91 33.89 10.94
CA GLY A 557 -20.86 33.97 12.05
C GLY A 557 -21.99 32.94 11.91
N GLY A 558 -22.49 32.48 13.06
CA GLY A 558 -23.69 31.66 13.12
C GLY A 558 -24.97 32.48 12.93
N ALA A 559 -26.14 31.83 12.96
CA ALA A 559 -27.46 32.47 12.80
C ALA A 559 -27.79 33.59 13.83
N SER A 560 -26.94 33.78 14.84
CA SER A 560 -27.05 34.79 15.90
C SER A 560 -26.20 36.04 15.68
N GLU A 561 -25.59 36.22 14.49
CA GLU A 561 -24.71 37.37 14.16
C GLU A 561 -23.48 37.48 15.09
N GLN A 562 -23.03 36.37 15.67
CA GLN A 562 -21.81 36.27 16.48
C GLN A 562 -20.84 35.24 15.88
N ILE A 563 -19.52 35.48 16.01
CA ILE A 563 -18.49 34.59 15.46
C ILE A 563 -17.95 33.69 16.57
N SER A 564 -18.11 32.38 16.41
CA SER A 564 -17.55 31.38 17.33
C SER A 564 -16.03 31.37 17.27
N LEU A 565 -15.34 30.91 18.32
CA LEU A 565 -13.87 30.78 18.31
C LEU A 565 -13.33 29.99 17.10
N GLU A 566 -14.06 28.97 16.65
CA GLU A 566 -13.70 28.20 15.45
C GLU A 566 -13.83 29.04 14.17
N GLY A 567 -14.91 29.80 14.04
CA GLY A 567 -15.09 30.78 12.96
C GLY A 567 -14.05 31.89 13.00
N PHE A 568 -13.66 32.34 14.20
CA PHE A 568 -12.63 33.35 14.42
C PHE A 568 -11.23 32.84 14.07
N ILE A 569 -10.87 31.61 14.43
CA ILE A 569 -9.60 30.99 14.03
C ILE A 569 -9.55 30.81 12.51
N CYS A 570 -10.62 30.34 11.88
CA CYS A 570 -10.69 30.26 10.42
C CYS A 570 -10.59 31.63 9.76
N LEU A 571 -11.23 32.66 10.34
CA LEU A 571 -11.16 34.04 9.87
C LEU A 571 -9.75 34.60 10.02
N VAL A 572 -9.08 34.40 11.16
CA VAL A 572 -7.71 34.87 11.43
C VAL A 572 -6.69 34.12 10.58
N MET A 573 -6.83 32.80 10.39
CA MET A 573 -5.98 32.04 9.47
C MET A 573 -6.15 32.54 8.03
N ARG A 574 -7.40 32.79 7.59
CA ARG A 574 -7.64 33.40 6.29
C ARG A 574 -7.15 34.84 6.23
N LEU A 575 -7.30 35.64 7.27
CA LEU A 575 -6.83 37.02 7.33
C LEU A 575 -5.32 37.08 7.42
N ASN A 576 -4.61 36.12 8.01
CA ASN A 576 -3.15 36.02 7.92
C ASN A 576 -2.73 35.60 6.50
N CYS A 577 -3.47 34.69 5.87
CA CYS A 577 -3.28 34.34 4.46
C CYS A 577 -3.65 35.49 3.50
N MET A 578 -4.61 36.36 3.86
CA MET A 578 -5.11 37.50 3.08
C MET A 578 -4.46 38.83 3.49
N ALA A 579 -3.79 38.96 4.63
CA ALA A 579 -2.96 40.12 4.97
C ALA A 579 -1.58 39.97 4.33
N LYS A 580 -1.17 38.74 4.01
CA LYS A 580 -0.13 38.45 3.01
C LYS A 580 -0.60 38.68 1.55
N ILE A 581 -1.89 38.94 1.31
CA ILE A 581 -2.47 39.21 -0.03
C ILE A 581 -3.68 40.15 0.13
N GLN A 582 -3.44 41.45 0.37
CA GLN A 582 -4.50 42.43 0.56
C GLN A 582 -5.41 42.55 -0.68
N THR A 583 -6.73 42.61 -0.41
CA THR A 583 -7.84 43.31 -1.11
C THR A 583 -7.49 44.09 -2.39
N ASP A 584 -8.26 44.12 -3.48
CA ASP A 584 -9.62 43.75 -3.83
C ASP A 584 -9.70 43.89 -5.37
N PHE A 585 -10.40 43.00 -6.10
CA PHE A 585 -11.25 43.35 -7.25
C PHE A 585 -12.05 42.11 -7.72
N LYS A 586 -13.36 42.31 -7.89
CA LYS A 586 -14.37 41.31 -8.26
C LYS A 586 -14.10 40.67 -9.63
N MET A 587 -14.14 39.34 -9.73
CA MET A 587 -14.34 38.64 -11.01
C MET A 587 -15.06 37.27 -10.85
N PRO A 588 -15.76 36.81 -11.89
CA PRO A 588 -16.84 35.80 -11.87
C PRO A 588 -16.30 34.36 -11.67
N PRO A 589 -17.16 33.36 -11.36
CA PRO A 589 -16.69 32.01 -11.05
C PRO A 589 -16.01 31.39 -12.29
N PRO A 590 -14.74 30.95 -12.21
CA PRO A 590 -14.14 30.13 -13.25
C PRO A 590 -14.56 28.68 -13.06
N ALA A 591 -15.11 28.09 -14.11
CA ALA A 591 -15.23 26.65 -14.25
C ALA A 591 -13.84 26.01 -14.14
N VAL A 592 -13.67 25.08 -13.19
CA VAL A 592 -12.43 24.32 -13.03
C VAL A 592 -12.43 23.20 -14.06
N PRO A 593 -11.45 23.11 -14.99
CA PRO A 593 -11.29 21.93 -15.82
C PRO A 593 -10.88 20.76 -14.92
N HIS A 594 -11.74 19.74 -14.83
CA HIS A 594 -11.58 18.55 -13.98
C HIS A 594 -10.23 17.82 -14.13
N GLY A 595 -9.49 17.98 -15.24
CA GLY A 595 -8.33 17.15 -15.59
C GLY A 595 -7.10 17.25 -14.67
N MET A 596 -6.73 18.43 -14.16
CA MET A 596 -5.47 18.61 -13.43
C MET A 596 -5.58 18.32 -11.92
N CYS A 597 -6.72 18.61 -11.30
CA CYS A 597 -6.98 18.17 -9.91
C CYS A 597 -7.04 16.64 -9.83
N LEU A 598 -7.62 15.97 -10.84
CA LEU A 598 -7.61 14.52 -10.95
C LEU A 598 -6.19 13.96 -11.08
N LYS A 599 -5.28 14.62 -11.80
CA LYS A 599 -3.88 14.18 -11.94
C LYS A 599 -3.12 14.23 -10.60
N VAL A 600 -3.26 15.31 -9.84
CA VAL A 600 -2.64 15.44 -8.49
C VAL A 600 -3.29 14.49 -7.47
N ILE A 601 -4.60 14.26 -7.57
CA ILE A 601 -5.34 13.30 -6.73
C ILE A 601 -4.95 11.86 -7.10
N ASP A 602 -4.85 11.53 -8.38
CA ASP A 602 -4.42 10.24 -8.88
C ASP A 602 -2.97 9.93 -8.49
N ASP A 603 -2.07 10.90 -8.59
CA ASP A 603 -0.66 10.74 -8.18
C ASP A 603 -0.54 10.55 -6.65
N ARG A 604 -1.42 11.18 -5.86
CA ARG A 604 -1.53 10.97 -4.40
C ARG A 604 -2.15 9.62 -4.05
N ASN A 605 -3.18 9.20 -4.78
CA ASN A 605 -3.86 7.91 -4.63
C ASN A 605 -2.93 6.74 -5.01
N MET A 606 -2.12 6.90 -6.06
CA MET A 606 -1.08 5.95 -6.46
C MET A 606 -0.03 5.74 -5.38
N LYS A 607 0.41 6.80 -4.70
CA LYS A 607 1.34 6.72 -3.56
C LYS A 607 0.74 6.03 -2.32
N GLY A 608 -0.59 5.99 -2.21
CA GLY A 608 -1.34 5.22 -1.21
C GLY A 608 -1.70 3.79 -1.65
N GLY A 609 -1.08 3.29 -2.73
CA GLY A 609 -1.31 1.94 -3.26
C GLY A 609 -2.57 1.78 -4.12
N MET A 610 -3.35 2.84 -4.37
CA MET A 610 -4.53 2.77 -5.23
C MET A 610 -4.12 2.65 -6.71
N GLY A 611 -4.66 1.67 -7.42
CA GLY A 611 -4.21 1.29 -8.76
C GLY A 611 -3.01 0.36 -8.76
N SER A 612 -2.57 -0.12 -7.60
CA SER A 612 -1.61 -1.22 -7.49
C SER A 612 -2.30 -2.58 -7.70
N GLU A 613 -1.51 -3.63 -7.83
CA GLU A 613 -1.99 -5.01 -7.96
C GLU A 613 -2.93 -5.45 -6.83
N THR A 614 -2.66 -5.06 -5.59
CA THR A 614 -3.43 -5.50 -4.41
C THR A 614 -4.62 -4.59 -4.10
N ASN A 615 -4.68 -3.42 -4.73
CA ASN A 615 -5.78 -2.47 -4.62
C ASN A 615 -6.08 -1.84 -5.99
N PRO A 616 -6.66 -2.64 -6.92
CA PRO A 616 -6.97 -2.17 -8.26
C PRO A 616 -8.03 -1.06 -8.23
N LEU A 617 -7.93 -0.14 -9.18
CA LEU A 617 -8.94 0.89 -9.40
C LEU A 617 -10.23 0.28 -9.91
N LYS A 618 -11.36 0.86 -9.52
CA LYS A 618 -12.67 0.42 -9.99
C LYS A 618 -12.88 0.98 -11.39
N PHE A 619 -12.99 0.10 -12.39
CA PHE A 619 -13.27 0.55 -13.74
C PHE A 619 -14.68 1.11 -13.81
N MET A 620 -14.83 2.37 -14.27
CA MET A 620 -16.11 3.10 -14.31
C MET A 620 -16.79 3.20 -12.94
N ASP A 621 -15.98 3.25 -11.87
CA ASP A 621 -16.44 3.32 -10.48
C ASP A 621 -17.38 2.18 -10.05
N GLN A 622 -17.40 1.07 -10.80
CA GLN A 622 -18.18 -0.12 -10.46
C GLN A 622 -17.43 -0.99 -9.45
N ASP A 623 -18.02 -1.18 -8.27
CA ASP A 623 -17.48 -2.03 -7.21
C ASP A 623 -18.15 -3.42 -7.25
N TYR A 624 -17.37 -4.46 -7.54
CA TYR A 624 -17.86 -5.83 -7.64
C TYR A 624 -18.60 -6.29 -6.38
N LYS A 625 -18.00 -6.09 -5.19
CA LYS A 625 -18.59 -6.58 -3.93
C LYS A 625 -19.88 -5.85 -3.62
N PHE A 626 -19.90 -4.53 -3.78
CA PHE A 626 -21.11 -3.72 -3.57
C PHE A 626 -22.23 -4.11 -4.54
N LEU A 627 -21.93 -4.27 -5.83
CA LEU A 627 -22.91 -4.65 -6.84
C LEU A 627 -23.42 -6.07 -6.63
N GLN A 628 -22.56 -7.01 -6.23
CA GLN A 628 -22.96 -8.37 -5.87
C GLN A 628 -23.93 -8.36 -4.69
N ASP A 629 -23.58 -7.66 -3.60
CA ASP A 629 -24.42 -7.48 -2.42
C ASP A 629 -25.78 -6.87 -2.76
N TYR A 630 -25.78 -5.82 -3.59
CA TYR A 630 -26.99 -5.14 -4.05
C TYR A 630 -27.89 -6.10 -4.84
N CYS A 631 -27.33 -6.86 -5.79
CA CYS A 631 -28.08 -7.82 -6.59
C CYS A 631 -28.62 -8.99 -5.75
N LEU A 632 -27.85 -9.48 -4.78
CA LEU A 632 -28.30 -10.51 -3.82
C LEU A 632 -29.48 -10.01 -2.98
N LYS A 633 -29.39 -8.79 -2.43
CA LYS A 633 -30.44 -8.16 -1.60
C LYS A 633 -31.73 -7.89 -2.37
N THR A 634 -31.59 -7.39 -3.59
CA THR A 634 -32.73 -7.05 -4.46
C THR A 634 -33.29 -8.26 -5.23
N ARG A 635 -32.59 -9.41 -5.19
CA ARG A 635 -32.88 -10.61 -5.98
C ARG A 635 -32.95 -10.34 -7.48
N GLN A 636 -32.14 -9.41 -7.95
CA GLN A 636 -32.03 -9.06 -9.36
C GLN A 636 -30.74 -9.62 -9.96
N ARG A 637 -30.76 -9.83 -11.27
CA ARG A 637 -29.54 -10.19 -12.03
C ARG A 637 -28.90 -8.91 -12.54
N PHE A 638 -27.59 -8.76 -12.32
CA PHE A 638 -26.85 -7.60 -12.76
C PHE A 638 -26.93 -7.43 -14.28
N VAL A 639 -27.13 -6.20 -14.73
CA VAL A 639 -27.02 -5.79 -16.13
C VAL A 639 -26.09 -4.59 -16.15
N ASP A 640 -25.07 -4.68 -16.98
CA ASP A 640 -24.01 -3.68 -17.02
C ASP A 640 -24.43 -2.49 -17.89
N GLU A 641 -24.81 -1.38 -17.24
CA GLU A 641 -25.22 -0.16 -17.94
C GLU A 641 -24.07 0.50 -18.74
N PHE A 642 -22.83 0.21 -18.36
CA PHE A 642 -21.65 0.78 -19.02
C PHE A 642 -21.12 -0.09 -20.18
N PHE A 643 -21.66 -1.30 -20.32
CA PHE A 643 -21.42 -2.20 -21.44
C PHE A 643 -22.71 -2.97 -21.76
N PRO A 644 -23.74 -2.25 -22.23
CA PRO A 644 -25.09 -2.78 -22.33
C PRO A 644 -25.19 -3.94 -23.33
N PRO A 645 -26.08 -4.91 -23.10
CA PRO A 645 -26.26 -6.05 -24.00
C PRO A 645 -27.04 -5.66 -25.27
N ASP A 646 -26.47 -4.77 -26.07
CA ASP A 646 -27.05 -4.22 -27.30
C ASP A 646 -25.97 -4.00 -28.39
N PRO A 647 -26.34 -3.56 -29.61
CA PRO A 647 -25.38 -3.39 -30.71
C PRO A 647 -24.20 -2.44 -30.44
N HIS A 648 -24.32 -1.48 -29.52
CA HIS A 648 -23.23 -0.55 -29.21
C HIS A 648 -22.02 -1.27 -28.60
N SER A 649 -22.26 -2.26 -27.73
CA SER A 649 -21.19 -3.06 -27.12
C SER A 649 -20.53 -4.01 -28.10
N ILE A 650 -21.22 -4.38 -29.19
CA ILE A 650 -20.60 -5.11 -30.31
C ILE A 650 -19.74 -4.18 -31.15
N GLY A 651 -20.21 -2.96 -31.40
CA GLY A 651 -19.49 -1.93 -32.13
C GLY A 651 -19.76 -1.96 -33.63
N GLU A 652 -19.60 -0.79 -34.26
CA GLU A 652 -19.93 -0.59 -35.68
C GLU A 652 -18.96 -1.34 -36.61
N GLY A 653 -19.47 -1.88 -37.72
CA GLY A 653 -18.66 -2.45 -38.80
C GLY A 653 -18.15 -3.88 -38.56
N LEU A 654 -18.27 -4.42 -37.34
CA LEU A 654 -17.82 -5.79 -37.03
C LEU A 654 -18.75 -6.86 -37.62
N LEU A 655 -20.07 -6.64 -37.54
CA LEU A 655 -21.08 -7.53 -38.11
C LEU A 655 -21.89 -6.78 -39.17
N LYS A 656 -22.25 -7.48 -40.25
CA LYS A 656 -23.20 -6.94 -41.24
C LYS A 656 -24.56 -6.66 -40.59
N PRO A 657 -25.31 -5.63 -41.02
CA PRO A 657 -26.60 -5.29 -40.43
C PRO A 657 -27.59 -6.45 -40.35
N GLU A 658 -27.62 -7.32 -41.37
CA GLU A 658 -28.53 -8.48 -41.42
C GLU A 658 -28.14 -9.55 -40.39
N VAL A 659 -26.85 -9.67 -40.08
CA VAL A 659 -26.32 -10.59 -39.05
C VAL A 659 -26.56 -10.00 -37.66
N MET A 660 -26.31 -8.70 -37.49
CA MET A 660 -26.55 -7.96 -36.24
C MET A 660 -28.01 -8.07 -35.77
N ALA A 661 -28.96 -8.00 -36.70
CA ALA A 661 -30.39 -8.12 -36.41
C ALA A 661 -30.81 -9.49 -35.81
N ARG A 662 -29.96 -10.51 -35.94
CA ARG A 662 -30.20 -11.87 -35.38
C ARG A 662 -29.49 -12.10 -34.06
N VAL A 663 -28.73 -11.13 -33.56
CA VAL A 663 -27.94 -11.30 -32.34
C VAL A 663 -28.86 -11.23 -31.12
N GLU A 664 -28.78 -12.27 -30.28
CA GLU A 664 -29.47 -12.35 -29.00
C GLU A 664 -28.45 -12.40 -27.85
N TRP A 665 -28.62 -11.54 -26.85
CA TRP A 665 -27.78 -11.54 -25.65
C TRP A 665 -28.36 -12.49 -24.59
N MET A 666 -27.70 -13.62 -24.37
CA MET A 666 -28.17 -14.70 -23.49
C MET A 666 -27.18 -14.93 -22.34
N ARG A 667 -27.69 -15.27 -21.15
CA ARG A 667 -26.86 -15.70 -20.02
C ARG A 667 -26.52 -17.18 -20.17
N PRO A 668 -25.33 -17.64 -19.73
CA PRO A 668 -24.98 -19.06 -19.65
C PRO A 668 -26.03 -19.92 -18.96
N SER A 669 -26.59 -19.45 -17.85
CA SER A 669 -27.68 -20.12 -17.13
C SER A 669 -28.97 -20.31 -17.93
N LYS A 670 -29.18 -19.55 -19.01
CA LYS A 670 -30.30 -19.73 -19.96
C LYS A 670 -29.92 -20.64 -21.14
N LEU A 671 -28.65 -20.67 -21.51
CA LEU A 671 -28.14 -21.54 -22.59
C LEU A 671 -28.07 -22.99 -22.10
N TYR A 672 -27.53 -23.21 -20.90
CA TYR A 672 -27.37 -24.52 -20.25
C TYR A 672 -27.85 -24.45 -18.79
N PRO A 673 -29.17 -24.60 -18.58
CA PRO A 673 -29.74 -24.62 -17.23
C PRO A 673 -29.06 -25.68 -16.36
N ASP A 674 -28.71 -25.30 -15.13
CA ASP A 674 -28.11 -26.17 -14.09
C ASP A 674 -26.80 -26.88 -14.45
N ALA A 675 -26.23 -26.59 -15.63
CA ALA A 675 -24.97 -27.16 -16.09
C ALA A 675 -23.88 -26.11 -16.33
N ALA A 676 -24.24 -24.83 -16.46
CA ALA A 676 -23.29 -23.76 -16.72
C ALA A 676 -22.26 -23.62 -15.59
N GLU A 677 -20.99 -23.72 -15.94
CA GLU A 677 -19.84 -23.60 -15.04
C GLU A 677 -18.94 -22.45 -15.47
N PHE A 678 -18.32 -21.80 -14.49
CA PHE A 678 -17.37 -20.74 -14.78
C PHE A 678 -16.09 -21.37 -15.30
N ILE A 679 -15.57 -22.32 -14.52
CA ILE A 679 -14.42 -23.17 -14.82
C ILE A 679 -14.85 -24.60 -14.46
N VAL A 680 -14.62 -25.58 -15.34
CA VAL A 680 -15.06 -26.97 -15.12
C VAL A 680 -14.03 -27.77 -14.32
N GLU A 681 -12.77 -27.76 -14.76
CA GLU A 681 -11.66 -28.44 -14.04
C GLU A 681 -10.58 -27.43 -13.64
N SER A 682 -10.03 -26.74 -14.64
CA SER A 682 -8.99 -25.72 -14.47
C SER A 682 -8.99 -24.81 -15.69
N VAL A 683 -8.45 -23.61 -15.55
CA VAL A 683 -8.29 -22.70 -16.69
C VAL A 683 -7.15 -23.20 -17.58
N SER A 684 -7.48 -23.58 -18.80
CA SER A 684 -6.57 -24.17 -19.77
C SER A 684 -6.69 -23.50 -21.14
N ARG A 685 -5.58 -23.41 -21.86
CA ARG A 685 -5.54 -22.91 -23.25
C ARG A 685 -6.37 -23.77 -24.21
N PHE A 686 -6.74 -24.98 -23.81
CA PHE A 686 -7.57 -25.88 -24.60
C PHE A 686 -9.08 -25.65 -24.41
N ASP A 687 -9.50 -24.79 -23.48
CA ASP A 687 -10.91 -24.57 -23.16
C ASP A 687 -11.64 -23.76 -24.22
N TYR A 688 -10.92 -23.10 -25.13
CA TYR A 688 -11.51 -22.19 -26.09
C TYR A 688 -10.96 -22.32 -27.51
N SER A 689 -11.72 -21.77 -28.44
CA SER A 689 -11.34 -21.52 -29.82
C SER A 689 -11.82 -20.14 -30.25
N GLN A 690 -11.09 -19.50 -31.16
CA GLN A 690 -11.43 -18.17 -31.65
C GLN A 690 -12.82 -18.14 -32.32
N GLY A 691 -13.53 -17.05 -32.08
CA GLY A 691 -14.80 -16.73 -32.71
C GLY A 691 -14.69 -15.95 -34.01
N ASN A 692 -15.74 -15.20 -34.33
CA ASN A 692 -15.82 -14.40 -35.55
C ASN A 692 -15.15 -13.01 -35.44
N ILE A 693 -14.28 -12.78 -34.46
CA ILE A 693 -13.49 -11.54 -34.30
C ILE A 693 -12.03 -11.84 -34.59
N GLY A 694 -11.35 -10.95 -35.32
CA GLY A 694 -9.90 -10.94 -35.48
C GLY A 694 -9.16 -10.47 -34.22
N ASN A 695 -9.38 -11.14 -33.08
CA ASN A 695 -8.71 -10.88 -31.80
C ASN A 695 -7.74 -12.00 -31.41
N CYS A 696 -7.20 -12.71 -32.40
CA CYS A 696 -6.20 -13.76 -32.22
C CYS A 696 -5.04 -13.36 -31.31
N TRP A 697 -4.58 -12.12 -31.43
CA TRP A 697 -3.54 -11.52 -30.59
C TRP A 697 -3.87 -11.61 -29.09
N PHE A 698 -5.12 -11.32 -28.72
CA PHE A 698 -5.60 -11.41 -27.35
C PHE A 698 -5.70 -12.87 -26.89
N LEU A 699 -6.24 -13.76 -27.73
CA LEU A 699 -6.39 -15.17 -27.38
C LEU A 699 -5.06 -15.91 -27.27
N ALA A 700 -4.10 -15.62 -28.15
CA ALA A 700 -2.73 -16.12 -28.02
C ALA A 700 -2.09 -15.67 -26.69
N SER A 701 -2.34 -14.43 -26.26
CA SER A 701 -1.90 -13.93 -24.95
C SER A 701 -2.63 -14.61 -23.78
N VAL A 702 -3.92 -14.91 -23.91
CA VAL A 702 -4.67 -15.71 -22.91
C VAL A 702 -4.06 -17.12 -22.81
N GLY A 703 -3.69 -17.71 -23.95
CA GLY A 703 -2.98 -18.98 -24.00
C GLY A 703 -1.66 -18.93 -23.22
N ALA A 704 -0.89 -17.84 -23.36
CA ALA A 704 0.33 -17.63 -22.60
C ALA A 704 0.05 -17.52 -21.09
N LEU A 705 -1.01 -16.78 -20.71
CA LEU A 705 -1.39 -16.54 -19.31
C LEU A 705 -1.67 -17.85 -18.55
N THR A 706 -2.18 -18.89 -19.23
CA THR A 706 -2.48 -20.19 -18.59
C THR A 706 -1.26 -20.91 -18.02
N PHE A 707 -0.04 -20.53 -18.41
CA PHE A 707 1.20 -21.12 -17.88
C PHE A 707 1.72 -20.43 -16.63
N GLN A 708 1.15 -19.29 -16.23
CA GLN A 708 1.58 -18.55 -15.04
C GLN A 708 0.42 -18.44 -14.05
N SER A 709 0.36 -19.37 -13.11
CA SER A 709 -0.78 -19.47 -12.17
C SER A 709 -0.98 -18.20 -11.32
N LYS A 710 0.09 -17.53 -10.87
CA LYS A 710 -0.02 -16.32 -10.03
C LYS A 710 -0.65 -15.13 -10.78
N LEU A 711 -0.26 -14.90 -12.04
CA LEU A 711 -0.80 -13.88 -12.94
C LEU A 711 -2.20 -14.26 -13.39
N LEU A 712 -2.46 -15.56 -13.57
CA LEU A 712 -3.78 -16.05 -13.92
C LEU A 712 -4.80 -15.74 -12.82
N HIS A 713 -4.52 -16.09 -11.56
CA HIS A 713 -5.38 -15.75 -10.40
C HIS A 713 -5.49 -14.23 -10.17
N LYS A 714 -4.52 -13.46 -10.68
CA LYS A 714 -4.57 -12.00 -10.66
C LYS A 714 -5.55 -11.44 -11.68
N VAL A 715 -5.51 -11.92 -12.92
CA VAL A 715 -6.39 -11.47 -14.02
C VAL A 715 -7.80 -12.04 -13.86
N ILE A 716 -7.92 -13.29 -13.39
CA ILE A 716 -9.16 -14.01 -13.12
C ILE A 716 -9.24 -14.29 -11.62
N PRO A 717 -9.83 -13.37 -10.82
CA PRO A 717 -9.96 -13.57 -9.38
C PRO A 717 -10.78 -14.81 -9.01
N ASP A 718 -10.35 -15.50 -7.95
CA ASP A 718 -11.00 -16.71 -7.44
C ASP A 718 -12.38 -16.43 -6.80
N GLY A 719 -13.18 -17.50 -6.65
CA GLY A 719 -14.47 -17.45 -5.96
C GLY A 719 -15.67 -17.03 -6.82
N GLN A 720 -15.48 -16.93 -8.14
CA GLN A 720 -16.55 -16.68 -9.11
C GLN A 720 -17.22 -17.99 -9.54
N SER A 721 -18.56 -18.02 -9.59
CA SER A 721 -19.32 -19.24 -9.91
C SER A 721 -20.73 -18.92 -10.40
N PHE A 722 -21.32 -19.84 -11.17
CA PHE A 722 -22.75 -19.81 -11.53
C PHE A 722 -23.67 -20.46 -10.49
N SER A 723 -23.13 -21.21 -9.53
CA SER A 723 -23.91 -21.90 -8.49
C SER A 723 -23.88 -21.14 -7.15
N ASN A 724 -22.72 -20.65 -6.74
CA ASN A 724 -22.54 -19.98 -5.45
C ASN A 724 -22.64 -18.46 -5.56
N ASN A 725 -23.56 -17.84 -4.79
CA ASN A 725 -23.79 -16.39 -4.77
C ASN A 725 -23.98 -15.75 -6.17
N TYR A 726 -24.51 -16.53 -7.11
CA TYR A 726 -24.66 -16.11 -8.49
C TYR A 726 -25.69 -14.99 -8.64
N THR A 727 -25.24 -13.84 -9.14
CA THR A 727 -26.04 -12.66 -9.45
C THR A 727 -25.98 -12.25 -10.92
N GLY A 728 -25.35 -13.06 -11.78
CA GLY A 728 -25.06 -12.68 -13.17
C GLY A 728 -23.97 -11.62 -13.32
N LEU A 729 -23.09 -11.51 -12.31
CA LEU A 729 -21.99 -10.56 -12.18
C LEU A 729 -20.66 -11.33 -12.13
N PHE A 730 -19.67 -10.88 -12.90
CA PHE A 730 -18.29 -11.40 -12.90
C PHE A 730 -17.31 -10.23 -12.93
N HIS A 731 -16.06 -10.46 -12.58
CA HIS A 731 -15.01 -9.44 -12.69
C HIS A 731 -13.65 -10.02 -13.06
N PHE A 732 -12.85 -9.17 -13.70
CA PHE A 732 -11.51 -9.47 -14.19
C PHE A 732 -10.61 -8.27 -13.95
N ARG A 733 -9.30 -8.50 -13.85
CA ARG A 733 -8.33 -7.42 -13.62
C ARG A 733 -7.38 -7.25 -14.78
N PHE A 734 -7.21 -6.01 -15.23
CA PHE A 734 -6.27 -5.68 -16.29
C PHE A 734 -5.39 -4.50 -15.87
N TRP A 735 -4.12 -4.57 -16.23
CA TRP A 735 -3.22 -3.44 -16.14
C TRP A 735 -3.47 -2.50 -17.32
N ARG A 736 -3.52 -1.20 -17.05
CA ARG A 736 -3.67 -0.13 -18.04
C ARG A 736 -2.78 1.04 -17.63
N PHE A 737 -1.70 1.22 -18.39
CA PHE A 737 -0.84 2.42 -18.36
C PHE A 737 -0.40 2.82 -16.94
N GLY A 738 0.14 1.86 -16.20
CA GLY A 738 0.69 2.04 -14.86
C GLY A 738 -0.26 1.70 -13.72
N LYS A 739 -1.52 1.32 -14.02
CA LYS A 739 -2.56 1.05 -13.01
C LYS A 739 -3.24 -0.29 -13.25
N TRP A 740 -3.54 -1.03 -12.20
CA TRP A 740 -4.46 -2.16 -12.26
C TRP A 740 -5.91 -1.68 -12.11
N TYR A 741 -6.81 -2.22 -12.92
CA TYR A 741 -8.24 -1.96 -12.89
C TYR A 741 -9.03 -3.24 -12.68
N ASP A 742 -10.01 -3.20 -11.79
CA ASP A 742 -11.02 -4.22 -11.57
C ASP A 742 -12.23 -3.91 -12.47
N VAL A 743 -12.50 -4.80 -13.41
CA VAL A 743 -13.48 -4.63 -14.48
C VAL A 743 -14.65 -5.57 -14.23
N VAL A 744 -15.76 -4.99 -13.80
CA VAL A 744 -17.02 -5.68 -13.56
C VAL A 744 -17.80 -5.82 -14.86
N ILE A 745 -18.37 -6.98 -15.12
CA ILE A 745 -19.29 -7.24 -16.24
C ILE A 745 -20.50 -8.06 -15.79
N ASP A 746 -21.59 -7.97 -16.57
CA ASP A 746 -22.63 -8.98 -16.52
C ASP A 746 -22.27 -10.21 -17.39
N ASP A 747 -22.95 -11.33 -17.16
CA ASP A 747 -22.73 -12.58 -17.92
C ASP A 747 -23.57 -12.75 -19.19
N LYS A 748 -24.23 -11.70 -19.69
CA LYS A 748 -24.93 -11.78 -20.99
C LYS A 748 -23.89 -11.82 -22.11
N LEU A 749 -23.94 -12.88 -22.91
CA LEU A 749 -23.06 -13.07 -24.05
C LEU A 749 -23.85 -12.99 -25.36
N PRO A 750 -23.28 -12.41 -26.42
CA PRO A 750 -23.93 -12.32 -27.72
C PRO A 750 -23.94 -13.68 -28.41
N THR A 751 -25.12 -14.07 -28.91
CA THR A 751 -25.36 -15.37 -29.53
C THR A 751 -26.16 -15.22 -30.82
N ILE A 752 -26.02 -16.19 -31.72
CA ILE A 752 -26.91 -16.39 -32.86
C ILE A 752 -27.33 -17.85 -32.81
N ASN A 753 -28.64 -18.12 -32.88
CA ASN A 753 -29.18 -19.47 -32.75
C ASN A 753 -28.69 -20.20 -31.48
N ARG A 754 -28.59 -19.48 -30.36
CA ARG A 754 -28.07 -19.97 -29.07
C ARG A 754 -26.60 -20.42 -29.07
N GLN A 755 -25.82 -20.05 -30.09
CA GLN A 755 -24.38 -20.30 -30.12
C GLN A 755 -23.62 -18.99 -29.94
N LEU A 756 -22.55 -19.01 -29.14
CA LEU A 756 -21.62 -17.88 -28.99
C LEU A 756 -21.02 -17.52 -30.35
N ILE A 757 -21.02 -16.24 -30.69
CA ILE A 757 -20.50 -15.75 -31.98
C ILE A 757 -19.05 -15.25 -31.90
N PHE A 758 -18.56 -14.99 -30.68
CA PHE A 758 -17.18 -14.63 -30.40
C PHE A 758 -16.46 -15.84 -29.81
N VAL A 759 -15.59 -15.70 -28.81
CA VAL A 759 -14.87 -16.86 -28.25
C VAL A 759 -15.83 -18.00 -27.94
N LYS A 760 -15.50 -19.19 -28.46
CA LYS A 760 -16.28 -20.40 -28.28
C LYS A 760 -15.57 -21.28 -27.28
N SER A 761 -16.32 -21.76 -26.29
CA SER A 761 -15.83 -22.80 -25.41
C SER A 761 -15.79 -24.15 -26.14
N LYS A 762 -14.71 -24.91 -25.98
CA LYS A 762 -14.61 -26.30 -26.45
C LYS A 762 -15.40 -27.23 -25.53
N THR A 763 -15.56 -26.86 -24.27
CA THR A 763 -16.40 -27.54 -23.29
C THR A 763 -17.78 -26.88 -23.29
N PHE A 764 -18.84 -27.64 -23.59
CA PHE A 764 -20.17 -27.05 -23.87
C PHE A 764 -20.74 -26.18 -22.73
N ASN A 765 -20.32 -26.42 -21.48
CA ASN A 765 -20.82 -25.74 -20.29
C ASN A 765 -19.82 -24.80 -19.60
N GLU A 766 -18.65 -24.51 -20.19
CA GLU A 766 -17.62 -23.67 -19.58
C GLU A 766 -17.59 -22.26 -20.18
N PHE A 767 -17.50 -21.20 -19.35
CA PHE A 767 -17.74 -19.82 -19.80
C PHE A 767 -16.68 -18.77 -19.42
N TRP A 768 -15.64 -19.11 -18.64
CA TRP A 768 -14.57 -18.16 -18.33
C TRP A 768 -13.92 -17.49 -19.56
N PRO A 769 -13.69 -18.17 -20.72
CA PRO A 769 -13.01 -17.53 -21.85
C PRO A 769 -13.86 -16.42 -22.48
N ALA A 770 -15.17 -16.66 -22.64
CA ALA A 770 -16.10 -15.71 -23.22
C ALA A 770 -16.35 -14.51 -22.30
N LEU A 771 -16.36 -14.72 -20.98
CA LEU A 771 -16.49 -13.65 -19.99
C LEU A 771 -15.22 -12.80 -19.91
N LEU A 772 -14.03 -13.43 -19.99
CA LEU A 772 -12.75 -12.72 -20.04
C LEU A 772 -12.65 -11.85 -21.31
N GLU A 773 -13.03 -12.40 -22.47
CA GLU A 773 -13.10 -11.65 -23.73
C GLU A 773 -14.05 -10.44 -23.61
N LYS A 774 -15.23 -10.64 -23.02
CA LYS A 774 -16.19 -9.55 -22.80
C LYS A 774 -15.64 -8.44 -21.91
N ALA A 775 -14.97 -8.80 -20.82
CA ALA A 775 -14.38 -7.82 -19.91
C ALA A 775 -13.29 -7.01 -20.60
N TYR A 776 -12.47 -7.65 -21.44
CA TYR A 776 -11.45 -6.94 -22.21
C TYR A 776 -12.05 -6.09 -23.34
N ALA A 777 -13.13 -6.55 -23.98
CA ALA A 777 -13.89 -5.76 -24.95
C ALA A 777 -14.44 -4.47 -24.32
N LYS A 778 -14.94 -4.56 -23.09
CA LYS A 778 -15.37 -3.40 -22.30
C LYS A 778 -14.24 -2.41 -22.02
N VAL A 779 -13.04 -2.90 -21.71
CA VAL A 779 -11.85 -2.05 -21.54
C VAL A 779 -11.46 -1.37 -22.85
N CYS A 780 -11.58 -2.08 -23.98
CA CYS A 780 -11.28 -1.54 -25.31
C CYS A 780 -12.37 -0.58 -25.82
N GLY A 781 -13.60 -0.69 -25.32
CA GLY A 781 -14.76 0.11 -25.69
C GLY A 781 -15.92 -0.72 -26.25
N SER A 782 -15.63 -1.67 -27.14
CA SER A 782 -16.59 -2.61 -27.76
C SER A 782 -15.86 -3.86 -28.27
N TYR A 783 -16.59 -4.89 -28.67
CA TYR A 783 -15.99 -6.06 -29.35
C TYR A 783 -15.29 -5.66 -30.67
N ALA A 784 -15.82 -4.67 -31.38
CA ALA A 784 -15.20 -4.13 -32.59
C ALA A 784 -13.87 -3.41 -32.30
N ASP A 785 -13.69 -2.89 -31.09
CA ASP A 785 -12.44 -2.24 -30.65
C ASP A 785 -11.31 -3.25 -30.35
N MET A 786 -11.64 -4.55 -30.22
CA MET A 786 -10.67 -5.65 -30.14
C MET A 786 -10.26 -6.21 -31.51
N HIS A 787 -10.96 -5.81 -32.59
CA HIS A 787 -10.67 -6.26 -33.93
C HIS A 787 -9.32 -5.69 -34.37
N THR A 788 -8.34 -6.57 -34.62
CA THR A 788 -6.92 -6.26 -34.90
C THR A 788 -6.14 -5.68 -33.72
N GLY A 789 -4.98 -6.23 -33.43
CA GLY A 789 -4.08 -5.78 -32.37
C GLY A 789 -2.82 -6.61 -32.33
N ARG A 790 -1.94 -6.30 -31.37
CA ARG A 790 -0.64 -6.96 -31.20
C ARG A 790 -0.59 -7.79 -29.93
N VAL A 791 0.08 -8.93 -29.98
CA VAL A 791 0.26 -9.82 -28.82
C VAL A 791 0.84 -9.06 -27.62
N SER A 792 1.85 -8.22 -27.85
CA SER A 792 2.45 -7.35 -26.83
C SER A 792 1.44 -6.51 -26.03
N GLU A 793 0.35 -6.02 -26.63
CA GLU A 793 -0.64 -5.20 -25.93
C GLU A 793 -1.37 -5.99 -24.84
N ALA A 794 -1.82 -7.19 -25.17
CA ALA A 794 -2.53 -8.05 -24.22
C ALA A 794 -1.56 -8.62 -23.17
N LEU A 795 -0.34 -9.00 -23.57
CA LEU A 795 0.68 -9.45 -22.64
C LEU A 795 1.02 -8.37 -21.59
N MET A 796 1.15 -7.11 -22.00
CA MET A 796 1.34 -5.99 -21.07
C MET A 796 0.13 -5.78 -20.16
N ASP A 797 -1.09 -5.87 -20.70
CA ASP A 797 -2.31 -5.67 -19.91
C ASP A 797 -2.58 -6.83 -18.92
N PHE A 798 -2.01 -8.03 -19.15
CA PHE A 798 -2.08 -9.15 -18.21
C PHE A 798 -0.97 -9.16 -17.15
N THR A 799 0.13 -8.45 -17.38
CA THR A 799 1.33 -8.52 -16.51
C THR A 799 1.60 -7.22 -15.77
N GLY A 800 1.30 -6.07 -16.39
CA GLY A 800 1.86 -4.77 -16.00
C GLY A 800 3.39 -4.73 -16.03
N GLY A 801 4.01 -5.66 -16.75
CA GLY A 801 5.44 -5.93 -16.73
C GLY A 801 6.22 -5.30 -17.88
N VAL A 802 7.47 -5.70 -17.98
CA VAL A 802 8.43 -5.31 -19.01
C VAL A 802 8.14 -6.13 -20.26
N HIS A 803 7.83 -5.45 -21.36
CA HIS A 803 7.71 -6.05 -22.68
C HIS A 803 9.02 -5.93 -23.46
N MET A 804 9.41 -7.03 -24.10
CA MET A 804 10.58 -7.15 -24.96
C MET A 804 10.16 -7.71 -26.32
N HIS A 805 10.63 -7.05 -27.38
CA HIS A 805 10.32 -7.42 -28.75
C HIS A 805 11.55 -7.95 -29.48
N PHE A 806 11.41 -9.08 -30.15
CA PHE A 806 12.45 -9.69 -30.98
C PHE A 806 11.95 -9.85 -32.41
N GLY A 807 12.53 -9.08 -33.34
CA GLY A 807 12.36 -9.32 -34.77
C GLY A 807 13.12 -10.57 -35.18
N LEU A 808 12.43 -11.62 -35.62
CA LEU A 808 13.02 -12.94 -35.81
C LEU A 808 14.00 -13.01 -37.00
N LYS A 809 13.81 -12.15 -38.00
CA LYS A 809 14.74 -11.99 -39.13
C LYS A 809 16.10 -11.41 -38.73
N THR A 810 16.14 -10.65 -37.64
CA THR A 810 17.34 -9.98 -37.10
C THR A 810 17.66 -10.45 -35.69
N ALA A 811 17.13 -11.60 -35.28
CA ALA A 811 17.26 -12.10 -33.93
C ALA A 811 18.72 -12.43 -33.58
N PRO A 812 19.09 -12.29 -32.30
CA PRO A 812 20.44 -12.63 -31.87
C PRO A 812 20.66 -14.16 -31.96
N THR A 813 21.91 -14.57 -32.12
CA THR A 813 22.26 -16.00 -32.33
C THR A 813 21.94 -16.89 -31.14
N ASP A 814 21.83 -16.31 -29.94
CA ASP A 814 21.48 -16.96 -28.69
C ASP A 814 19.98 -16.85 -28.35
N LEU A 815 19.12 -16.46 -29.30
CA LEU A 815 17.68 -16.33 -29.07
C LEU A 815 17.07 -17.58 -28.43
N TRP A 816 17.44 -18.78 -28.89
CA TRP A 816 16.88 -20.01 -28.32
C TRP A 816 17.20 -20.16 -26.82
N GLU A 817 18.41 -19.77 -26.39
CA GLU A 817 18.80 -19.79 -24.98
C GLU A 817 18.08 -18.71 -24.16
N ILE A 818 17.79 -17.56 -24.77
CA ILE A 818 16.93 -16.54 -24.16
C ILE A 818 15.53 -17.13 -23.96
N MET A 819 14.95 -17.78 -24.97
CA MET A 819 13.62 -18.39 -24.89
C MET A 819 13.57 -19.55 -23.87
N TYR A 820 14.64 -20.33 -23.76
CA TYR A 820 14.74 -21.42 -22.78
C TYR A 820 14.76 -20.89 -21.35
N ARG A 821 15.57 -19.86 -21.06
CA ARG A 821 15.61 -19.20 -19.75
C ARG A 821 14.31 -18.47 -19.42
N ALA A 822 13.68 -17.86 -20.43
CA ALA A 822 12.34 -17.27 -20.32
C ALA A 822 11.30 -18.32 -19.91
N PHE A 823 11.29 -19.48 -20.58
CA PHE A 823 10.41 -20.60 -20.24
C PHE A 823 10.64 -21.11 -18.82
N GLN A 824 11.89 -21.27 -18.38
CA GLN A 824 12.23 -21.67 -17.00
C GLN A 824 11.77 -20.65 -15.95
N SER A 825 11.65 -19.39 -16.33
CA SER A 825 11.24 -18.28 -15.45
C SER A 825 9.72 -18.03 -15.49
N GLU A 826 8.95 -18.92 -16.14
CA GLU A 826 7.49 -18.86 -16.27
C GLU A 826 6.97 -17.52 -16.85
N VAL A 827 7.69 -16.92 -17.81
CA VAL A 827 7.28 -15.65 -18.43
C VAL A 827 6.30 -15.87 -19.59
N LEU A 828 5.53 -14.83 -19.94
CA LEU A 828 4.57 -14.91 -21.04
C LEU A 828 5.26 -14.67 -22.38
N MET A 829 5.04 -15.55 -23.36
CA MET A 829 5.65 -15.47 -24.68
C MET A 829 4.61 -15.69 -25.78
N GLY A 830 4.65 -14.85 -26.81
CA GLY A 830 3.86 -15.04 -28.02
C GLY A 830 4.60 -14.53 -29.26
N CYS A 831 4.05 -14.83 -30.43
CA CYS A 831 4.68 -14.54 -31.71
C CYS A 831 3.63 -14.34 -32.79
N GLU A 832 4.00 -13.65 -33.86
CA GLU A 832 3.09 -13.36 -34.97
C GLU A 832 3.72 -13.75 -36.31
N THR A 833 2.87 -14.19 -37.23
CA THR A 833 3.25 -14.49 -38.60
C THR A 833 3.19 -13.23 -39.48
N PRO A 834 3.96 -13.18 -40.58
CA PRO A 834 3.87 -12.09 -41.55
C PRO A 834 2.45 -11.90 -42.08
N GLN A 835 2.08 -10.68 -42.46
CA GLN A 835 0.81 -10.45 -43.15
C GLN A 835 0.78 -11.13 -44.53
N GLY A 836 -0.32 -11.81 -44.84
CA GLY A 836 -0.59 -12.42 -46.14
C GLY A 836 -1.26 -11.46 -47.13
N ASN A 837 -1.51 -11.94 -48.36
CA ASN A 837 -2.20 -11.14 -49.38
C ASN A 837 -3.72 -11.10 -49.14
N HIS A 838 -4.24 -12.06 -48.39
CA HIS A 838 -5.63 -12.17 -47.97
C HIS A 838 -5.70 -12.32 -46.44
N ASN A 839 -6.78 -11.81 -45.82
CA ASN A 839 -7.03 -12.07 -44.40
C ASN A 839 -7.12 -13.58 -44.17
N GLU A 840 -6.42 -14.09 -43.16
CA GLU A 840 -6.52 -15.49 -42.70
C GLU A 840 -6.03 -16.52 -43.74
N GLU A 841 -5.04 -16.16 -44.57
CA GLU A 841 -4.41 -17.07 -45.53
C GLU A 841 -3.69 -18.23 -44.83
N ARG A 842 -4.18 -19.46 -45.05
CA ARG A 842 -3.56 -20.70 -44.56
C ARG A 842 -2.51 -21.17 -45.56
N LEU A 843 -1.25 -21.24 -45.12
CA LEU A 843 -0.16 -21.78 -45.92
C LEU A 843 -0.28 -23.31 -46.08
N PRO A 844 0.31 -23.90 -47.14
CA PRO A 844 0.34 -25.36 -47.33
C PRO A 844 0.99 -26.12 -46.16
N ASN A 845 1.86 -25.46 -45.40
CA ASN A 845 2.52 -26.02 -44.22
C ASN A 845 1.65 -26.00 -42.93
N GLY A 846 0.40 -25.51 -43.01
CA GLY A 846 -0.57 -25.46 -41.91
C GLY A 846 -0.52 -24.19 -41.05
N ILE A 847 0.41 -23.28 -41.31
CA ILE A 847 0.54 -21.99 -40.60
C ILE A 847 -0.38 -20.94 -41.22
N VAL A 848 -0.98 -20.12 -40.38
CA VAL A 848 -1.88 -19.03 -40.78
C VAL A 848 -1.09 -17.72 -40.83
N LEU A 849 -1.15 -16.99 -41.95
CA LEU A 849 -0.54 -15.66 -42.08
C LEU A 849 -1.39 -14.57 -41.41
N GLY A 850 -0.72 -13.52 -40.92
CA GLY A 850 -1.32 -12.40 -40.20
C GLY A 850 -1.98 -12.81 -38.88
N HIS A 851 -1.45 -13.85 -38.24
CA HIS A 851 -2.07 -14.51 -37.08
C HIS A 851 -1.09 -14.64 -35.91
N ALA A 852 -1.63 -14.61 -34.70
CA ALA A 852 -0.87 -14.69 -33.46
C ALA A 852 -0.88 -16.10 -32.86
N TYR A 853 0.26 -16.51 -32.33
CA TYR A 853 0.49 -17.81 -31.70
C TYR A 853 1.15 -17.65 -30.34
N THR A 854 0.88 -18.59 -29.43
CA THR A 854 1.56 -18.64 -28.12
C THR A 854 2.81 -19.51 -28.22
N VAL A 855 3.92 -19.08 -27.61
CA VAL A 855 5.08 -19.96 -27.41
C VAL A 855 4.90 -20.68 -26.08
N THR A 856 4.65 -21.99 -26.12
CA THR A 856 4.24 -22.75 -24.92
C THR A 856 5.34 -23.57 -24.27
N LYS A 857 6.41 -23.87 -25.01
CA LYS A 857 7.59 -24.56 -24.49
C LYS A 857 8.78 -24.42 -25.43
N VAL A 858 9.97 -24.52 -24.87
CA VAL A 858 11.23 -24.62 -25.61
C VAL A 858 12.00 -25.82 -25.08
N TYR A 859 12.54 -26.67 -25.96
CA TYR A 859 13.20 -27.90 -25.54
C TYR A 859 14.23 -28.38 -26.57
N GLN A 860 15.30 -29.03 -26.11
CA GLN A 860 16.32 -29.61 -26.96
C GLN A 860 16.26 -31.13 -26.89
N VAL A 861 16.02 -31.77 -28.03
CA VAL A 861 16.04 -33.23 -28.16
C VAL A 861 17.33 -33.69 -28.84
N THR A 862 17.74 -34.93 -28.60
CA THR A 862 18.83 -35.56 -29.37
C THR A 862 18.23 -36.43 -30.46
N SER A 863 18.39 -36.01 -31.72
CA SER A 863 17.91 -36.75 -32.89
C SER A 863 19.08 -37.49 -33.53
N GLY A 864 19.13 -38.81 -33.35
CA GLY A 864 20.29 -39.63 -33.72
C GLY A 864 21.54 -39.25 -32.92
N ARG A 865 22.47 -38.49 -33.54
CA ARG A 865 23.71 -38.00 -32.89
C ARG A 865 23.76 -36.47 -32.75
N TYR A 866 22.74 -35.76 -33.20
CA TYR A 866 22.76 -34.30 -33.27
C TYR A 866 21.69 -33.70 -32.34
N PRO A 867 22.03 -32.67 -31.55
CA PRO A 867 21.05 -31.92 -30.80
C PRO A 867 20.17 -31.10 -31.76
N VAL A 868 18.87 -31.09 -31.51
CA VAL A 868 17.89 -30.30 -32.25
C VAL A 868 17.10 -29.44 -31.28
N GLN A 869 17.19 -28.14 -31.48
CA GLN A 869 16.48 -27.11 -30.73
C GLN A 869 15.06 -26.93 -31.27
N LEU A 870 14.06 -27.19 -30.45
CA LEU A 870 12.65 -27.16 -30.79
C LEU A 870 11.91 -26.05 -30.02
N VAL A 871 10.85 -25.53 -30.65
CA VAL A 871 9.90 -24.56 -30.09
C VAL A 871 8.51 -25.15 -30.24
N ARG A 872 7.73 -25.16 -29.15
CA ARG A 872 6.33 -25.56 -29.15
C ARG A 872 5.44 -24.34 -29.21
N LEU A 873 4.49 -24.37 -30.12
CA LEU A 873 3.56 -23.28 -30.38
C LEU A 873 2.13 -23.74 -30.19
N PHE A 874 1.24 -22.81 -29.83
CA PHE A 874 -0.19 -23.03 -29.75
C PHE A 874 -0.92 -22.05 -30.67
N ASN A 875 -1.80 -22.59 -31.50
CA ASN A 875 -2.74 -21.82 -32.31
C ASN A 875 -4.08 -21.66 -31.56
N PRO A 876 -4.49 -20.43 -31.20
CA PRO A 876 -5.76 -20.17 -30.50
C PRO A 876 -7.02 -20.53 -31.32
N TRP A 877 -6.90 -20.82 -32.62
CA TRP A 877 -8.02 -21.39 -33.40
C TRP A 877 -8.30 -22.85 -33.05
N GLY A 878 -7.26 -23.59 -32.67
CA GLY A 878 -7.37 -24.99 -32.28
C GLY A 878 -7.73 -25.97 -33.40
N ASP A 879 -7.75 -25.53 -34.67
CA ASP A 879 -8.16 -26.34 -35.84
C ASP A 879 -7.11 -26.41 -36.97
N SER A 880 -5.93 -25.80 -36.79
CA SER A 880 -4.82 -25.88 -37.74
C SER A 880 -3.46 -25.92 -37.03
N GLU A 881 -2.60 -26.84 -37.49
CA GLU A 881 -1.27 -27.08 -36.95
C GLU A 881 -0.23 -27.20 -38.06
N TRP A 882 1.02 -26.95 -37.70
CA TRP A 882 2.18 -27.21 -38.55
C TRP A 882 2.23 -28.68 -39.00
N ASN A 883 2.43 -28.91 -40.30
CA ASN A 883 2.51 -30.25 -40.88
C ASN A 883 3.91 -30.61 -41.43
N GLY A 884 4.92 -29.77 -41.17
CA GLY A 884 6.30 -30.00 -41.59
C GLY A 884 7.13 -30.80 -40.58
N ASP A 885 8.45 -30.62 -40.62
CA ASP A 885 9.38 -31.30 -39.73
C ASP A 885 9.06 -31.03 -38.25
N TRP A 886 9.02 -32.10 -37.45
CA TRP A 886 8.66 -32.11 -36.03
C TRP A 886 7.17 -31.84 -35.69
N SER A 887 6.30 -31.74 -36.71
CA SER A 887 4.85 -31.88 -36.48
C SER A 887 4.48 -33.18 -35.78
N ASP A 888 3.28 -33.25 -35.22
CA ASP A 888 2.81 -34.42 -34.45
C ASP A 888 2.87 -35.74 -35.24
N LYS A 889 2.73 -35.66 -36.57
CA LYS A 889 2.81 -36.80 -37.49
C LYS A 889 4.19 -36.98 -38.14
N SER A 890 5.17 -36.15 -37.80
CA SER A 890 6.49 -36.17 -38.40
C SER A 890 7.24 -37.48 -38.11
N PRO A 891 7.85 -38.12 -39.12
CA PRO A 891 8.65 -39.31 -38.92
C PRO A 891 9.94 -39.04 -38.12
N LEU A 892 10.35 -37.78 -37.96
CA LEU A 892 11.52 -37.38 -37.16
C LEU A 892 11.35 -37.69 -35.68
N TRP A 893 10.12 -37.84 -35.17
CA TRP A 893 9.90 -38.34 -33.81
C TRP A 893 10.36 -39.79 -33.61
N ASN A 894 10.60 -40.56 -34.69
CA ASN A 894 11.19 -41.90 -34.59
C ASN A 894 12.72 -41.89 -34.40
N THR A 895 13.37 -40.72 -34.53
CA THR A 895 14.85 -40.61 -34.43
C THR A 895 15.33 -40.08 -33.08
N VAL A 896 14.41 -39.80 -32.14
CA VAL A 896 14.71 -39.41 -30.75
C VAL A 896 14.49 -40.60 -29.81
N SER A 897 14.83 -40.44 -28.52
CA SER A 897 14.60 -41.49 -27.52
C SER A 897 13.10 -41.79 -27.34
N ASP A 898 12.76 -43.03 -26.94
CA ASP A 898 11.36 -43.39 -26.66
C ASP A 898 10.77 -42.56 -25.51
N GLU A 899 11.61 -42.09 -24.59
CA GLU A 899 11.23 -41.21 -23.47
C GLU A 899 10.85 -39.81 -23.97
N ASP A 900 11.74 -39.16 -24.73
CA ASP A 900 11.47 -37.86 -25.36
C ASP A 900 10.22 -37.92 -26.24
N ARG A 901 10.09 -39.01 -27.02
CA ARG A 901 8.95 -39.22 -27.91
C ARG A 901 7.65 -39.31 -27.12
N LYS A 902 7.57 -40.13 -26.07
CA LYS A 902 6.34 -40.26 -25.26
C LYS A 902 5.99 -38.98 -24.51
N GLN A 903 7.00 -38.22 -24.08
CA GLN A 903 6.79 -37.00 -23.29
C GLN A 903 6.39 -35.79 -24.15
N HIS A 904 6.75 -35.79 -25.45
CA HIS A 904 6.63 -34.60 -26.29
C HIS A 904 5.75 -34.78 -27.54
N LEU A 905 5.29 -35.99 -27.86
CA LEU A 905 4.23 -36.18 -28.85
C LEU A 905 2.93 -35.52 -28.35
N LEU A 906 2.34 -34.67 -29.18
CA LEU A 906 1.10 -33.98 -28.86
C LEU A 906 -0.09 -34.66 -29.55
N ASN A 907 -1.29 -34.31 -29.11
CA ASN A 907 -2.54 -34.67 -29.79
C ASN A 907 -2.96 -33.48 -30.65
N GLU A 908 -3.70 -33.71 -31.73
CA GLU A 908 -4.27 -32.65 -32.57
C GLU A 908 -5.23 -31.75 -31.75
N ASN A 909 -4.71 -30.71 -31.13
CA ASN A 909 -5.41 -29.83 -30.19
C ASN A 909 -5.11 -28.33 -30.40
N GLY A 910 -4.32 -28.02 -31.42
CA GLY A 910 -3.81 -26.69 -31.77
C GLY A 910 -2.35 -26.46 -31.35
N GLU A 911 -1.72 -27.37 -30.61
CA GLU A 911 -0.29 -27.30 -30.29
C GLU A 911 0.57 -28.14 -31.21
N PHE A 912 1.74 -27.62 -31.57
CA PHE A 912 2.69 -28.35 -32.40
C PHE A 912 4.13 -27.95 -32.08
N TRP A 913 5.07 -28.83 -32.41
CA TRP A 913 6.50 -28.53 -32.37
C TRP A 913 7.02 -28.15 -33.75
N MET A 914 8.02 -27.28 -33.78
CA MET A 914 8.85 -27.02 -34.95
C MET A 914 10.29 -26.75 -34.55
N SER A 915 11.22 -26.85 -35.51
CA SER A 915 12.62 -26.48 -35.24
C SER A 915 12.77 -24.97 -35.07
N ILE A 916 13.76 -24.52 -34.29
CA ILE A 916 14.06 -23.08 -34.18
C ILE A 916 14.39 -22.45 -35.55
N LYS A 917 14.95 -23.23 -36.48
CA LYS A 917 15.26 -22.78 -37.84
C LYS A 917 13.99 -22.50 -38.64
N ASP A 918 12.98 -23.35 -38.50
CA ASP A 918 11.69 -23.16 -39.16
C ASP A 918 10.90 -22.04 -38.49
N PHE A 919 11.00 -21.92 -37.16
CA PHE A 919 10.41 -20.81 -36.42
C PHE A 919 10.92 -19.45 -36.93
N LEU A 920 12.24 -19.27 -37.02
CA LEU A 920 12.88 -18.03 -37.52
C LEU A 920 12.55 -17.73 -38.99
N ARG A 921 12.20 -18.74 -39.79
CA ARG A 921 11.81 -18.57 -41.20
C ARG A 921 10.33 -18.24 -41.38
N THR A 922 9.49 -18.71 -40.46
CA THR A 922 8.04 -18.72 -40.60
C THR A 922 7.40 -17.51 -39.89
N PHE A 923 7.94 -17.13 -38.74
CA PHE A 923 7.41 -16.05 -37.90
C PHE A 923 8.22 -14.77 -38.09
N ASP A 924 7.55 -13.61 -37.96
CA ASP A 924 8.19 -12.31 -38.15
C ASP A 924 8.74 -11.74 -36.83
N ASN A 925 8.01 -11.95 -35.75
CA ASN A 925 8.33 -11.39 -34.45
C ASN A 925 7.99 -12.33 -33.28
N MET A 926 8.61 -12.05 -32.14
CA MET A 926 8.31 -12.68 -30.85
C MET A 926 8.30 -11.61 -29.77
N ASP A 927 7.26 -11.64 -28.95
CA ASP A 927 7.06 -10.74 -27.81
C ASP A 927 7.19 -11.55 -26.51
N ILE A 928 7.99 -11.04 -25.58
CA ILE A 928 8.15 -11.61 -24.23
C ILE A 928 7.71 -10.55 -23.21
N CYS A 929 6.90 -10.95 -22.24
CA CYS A 929 6.48 -10.03 -21.17
C CYS A 929 6.62 -10.67 -19.79
N CYS A 930 7.28 -9.95 -18.88
CA CYS A 930 7.64 -10.45 -17.55
C CYS A 930 7.65 -9.32 -16.51
N SER A 931 7.54 -9.66 -15.22
CA SER A 931 7.71 -8.68 -14.14
C SER A 931 9.16 -8.17 -14.02
N CYS A 932 10.15 -9.05 -14.28
CA CYS A 932 11.57 -8.72 -14.24
C CYS A 932 12.35 -9.49 -15.34
N PRO A 933 13.24 -8.85 -16.12
CA PRO A 933 13.98 -9.49 -17.21
C PRO A 933 15.27 -10.20 -16.77
N ASP A 934 15.38 -10.61 -15.49
CA ASP A 934 16.58 -11.27 -14.94
C ASP A 934 16.98 -12.57 -15.68
N PHE A 935 16.02 -13.24 -16.33
CA PHE A 935 16.29 -14.43 -17.14
C PHE A 935 17.25 -14.18 -18.32
N LEU A 936 17.45 -12.93 -18.73
CA LEU A 936 18.43 -12.56 -19.74
C LEU A 936 19.88 -12.82 -19.28
N GLU A 937 20.14 -12.95 -17.98
CA GLU A 937 21.49 -13.01 -17.39
C GLU A 937 22.01 -14.43 -17.08
N GLY A 938 21.20 -15.47 -17.24
CA GLY A 938 21.66 -16.85 -17.01
C GLY A 938 22.03 -17.12 -15.55
N THR A 939 23.29 -17.44 -15.26
CA THR A 939 23.79 -17.84 -13.92
C THR A 939 24.27 -16.68 -13.03
N SER A 940 24.23 -15.43 -13.51
CA SER A 940 24.76 -14.28 -12.79
C SER A 940 23.77 -13.73 -11.75
N ALA A 941 24.27 -13.32 -10.58
CA ALA A 941 23.50 -12.70 -9.49
C ALA A 941 23.05 -11.24 -9.79
N CYS A 942 22.91 -10.86 -11.06
CA CYS A 942 22.65 -9.49 -11.48
C CYS A 942 21.14 -9.28 -11.62
N HIS A 943 20.62 -8.27 -10.94
CA HIS A 943 19.19 -7.93 -10.95
C HIS A 943 18.92 -6.65 -11.75
N TRP A 944 17.91 -6.67 -12.60
CA TRP A 944 17.44 -5.49 -13.31
C TRP A 944 16.56 -4.63 -12.41
N ILE A 945 16.98 -3.39 -12.18
CA ILE A 945 16.19 -2.38 -11.46
C ILE A 945 15.43 -1.56 -12.49
N SER A 946 14.12 -1.39 -12.27
CA SER A 946 13.22 -0.65 -13.17
C SER A 946 12.73 0.63 -12.53
N LYS A 947 12.74 1.74 -13.28
CA LYS A 947 12.13 3.02 -12.88
C LYS A 947 11.29 3.57 -14.02
N SER A 948 10.07 3.99 -13.71
CA SER A 948 9.12 4.51 -14.70
C SER A 948 8.72 5.95 -14.40
N HIS A 949 8.57 6.76 -15.46
CA HIS A 949 8.23 8.17 -15.40
C HIS A 949 7.04 8.48 -16.30
N ASN A 950 6.06 9.22 -15.81
CA ASN A 950 5.00 9.78 -16.64
C ASN A 950 5.47 11.07 -17.31
N GLY A 951 5.10 11.27 -18.58
CA GLY A 951 5.36 12.49 -19.33
C GLY A 951 4.24 12.82 -20.30
N SER A 952 4.35 13.98 -20.95
CA SER A 952 3.40 14.44 -21.97
C SER A 952 4.07 15.32 -23.01
N TRP A 953 3.71 15.14 -24.27
CA TRP A 953 3.98 16.06 -25.37
C TRP A 953 2.79 17.00 -25.52
N VAL A 954 3.00 18.31 -25.33
CA VAL A 954 1.95 19.33 -25.38
C VAL A 954 2.26 20.32 -26.50
N ILE A 955 1.25 20.60 -27.34
CA ILE A 955 1.38 21.51 -28.49
C ILE A 955 1.82 22.89 -28.01
N GLY A 956 2.76 23.51 -28.72
CA GLY A 956 3.29 24.84 -28.39
C GLY A 956 4.25 24.87 -27.19
N SER A 957 4.50 23.72 -26.55
CA SER A 957 5.40 23.58 -25.41
C SER A 957 6.33 22.37 -25.64
N THR A 958 5.99 21.20 -25.13
CA THR A 958 6.86 20.01 -25.13
C THR A 958 6.74 19.10 -26.35
N ALA A 959 5.87 19.40 -27.32
CA ALA A 959 5.68 18.59 -28.53
C ALA A 959 6.65 18.95 -29.67
N GLY A 960 7.96 18.79 -29.41
CA GLY A 960 9.04 19.26 -30.27
C GLY A 960 9.27 18.48 -31.57
N GLY A 961 8.69 17.28 -31.71
CA GLY A 961 8.92 16.40 -32.86
C GLY A 961 10.30 15.73 -32.82
N CYS A 962 10.65 14.91 -33.82
CA CYS A 962 11.95 14.20 -33.85
C CYS A 962 13.11 15.10 -34.29
N MET A 963 14.33 14.53 -34.35
CA MET A 963 15.56 15.23 -34.74
C MET A 963 15.53 15.87 -36.13
N ASN A 964 14.58 15.52 -37.00
CA ASN A 964 14.39 16.21 -38.28
C ASN A 964 13.88 17.66 -38.09
N HIS A 965 13.44 18.00 -36.88
CA HIS A 965 12.92 19.32 -36.50
C HIS A 965 13.79 19.92 -35.37
N LEU A 966 15.10 20.10 -35.63
CA LEU A 966 16.09 20.51 -34.60
C LEU A 966 15.73 21.79 -33.84
N ASP A 967 15.04 22.73 -34.49
CA ASP A 967 14.59 23.98 -33.87
C ASP A 967 13.59 23.77 -32.73
N THR A 968 12.78 22.71 -32.82
CA THR A 968 11.76 22.38 -31.82
C THR A 968 12.11 21.11 -31.03
N PHE A 969 13.04 20.28 -31.49
CA PHE A 969 13.41 19.01 -30.86
C PHE A 969 13.84 19.19 -29.39
N CYS A 970 14.53 20.29 -29.09
CA CYS A 970 15.01 20.60 -27.73
C CYS A 970 13.88 20.86 -26.73
N THR A 971 12.65 21.13 -27.18
CA THR A 971 11.50 21.34 -26.29
C THR A 971 10.88 20.02 -25.81
N ASN A 972 11.21 18.88 -26.42
CA ASN A 972 10.75 17.59 -25.93
C ASN A 972 11.21 17.34 -24.48
N PRO A 973 10.45 16.58 -23.68
CA PRO A 973 10.85 16.23 -22.32
C PRO A 973 12.20 15.52 -22.30
N GLN A 974 13.06 15.84 -21.32
CA GLN A 974 14.42 15.30 -21.22
C GLN A 974 14.62 14.57 -19.88
N PHE A 975 15.21 13.37 -19.92
CA PHE A 975 15.40 12.49 -18.76
C PHE A 975 16.86 12.10 -18.60
N TRP A 976 17.43 12.37 -17.44
CA TRP A 976 18.83 12.07 -17.15
C TRP A 976 18.99 10.66 -16.63
N LEU A 977 20.01 9.96 -17.10
CA LEU A 977 20.37 8.61 -16.68
C LEU A 977 21.84 8.58 -16.29
N LYS A 978 22.14 8.23 -15.03
CA LYS A 978 23.50 7.91 -14.61
C LYS A 978 23.72 6.39 -14.63
N VAL A 979 24.72 5.95 -15.38
CA VAL A 979 25.17 4.56 -15.46
C VAL A 979 26.47 4.43 -14.66
N ASN A 980 26.46 3.64 -13.60
CA ASN A 980 27.64 3.39 -12.76
C ASN A 980 28.50 2.23 -13.30
N GLU A 981 29.72 2.07 -12.79
CA GLU A 981 30.59 0.92 -13.11
C GLU A 981 29.89 -0.40 -12.73
N MET A 982 29.97 -1.38 -13.64
CA MET A 982 29.35 -2.70 -13.46
C MET A 982 30.25 -3.61 -12.62
N ASP A 983 29.64 -4.41 -11.74
CA ASP A 983 30.36 -5.47 -11.06
C ASP A 983 30.93 -6.47 -12.07
N LYS A 984 32.14 -6.99 -11.83
CA LYS A 984 32.81 -7.96 -12.73
C LYS A 984 31.98 -9.22 -12.98
N ALA A 985 31.07 -9.57 -12.06
CA ALA A 985 30.12 -10.68 -12.21
C ALA A 985 29.00 -10.39 -13.24
N CYS A 986 28.73 -9.12 -13.55
CA CYS A 986 27.71 -8.65 -14.49
C CYS A 986 28.27 -8.25 -15.87
N GLU A 987 29.58 -8.42 -16.09
CA GLU A 987 30.26 -8.07 -17.35
C GLU A 987 29.95 -9.04 -18.50
N GLN A 988 29.43 -10.24 -18.22
CA GLN A 988 29.22 -11.28 -19.24
C GLN A 988 28.05 -11.04 -20.21
N GLY A 989 27.21 -10.02 -19.98
CA GLY A 989 26.06 -9.67 -20.84
C GLY A 989 26.31 -8.51 -21.82
N GLN A 990 25.75 -8.60 -23.04
CA GLN A 990 25.97 -7.59 -24.11
C GLN A 990 25.33 -6.22 -23.83
N ASN A 991 24.17 -6.16 -23.16
CA ASN A 991 23.44 -4.91 -22.89
C ASN A 991 23.30 -4.68 -21.39
N ASN A 992 23.27 -3.43 -20.94
CA ASN A 992 23.13 -3.06 -19.51
C ASN A 992 21.98 -2.08 -19.23
N VAL A 993 21.34 -1.55 -20.28
CA VAL A 993 20.19 -0.65 -20.16
C VAL A 993 19.09 -1.08 -21.14
N LEU A 994 17.84 -1.05 -20.70
CA LEU A 994 16.64 -1.19 -21.53
C LEU A 994 15.76 0.05 -21.34
N VAL A 995 15.43 0.73 -22.43
CA VAL A 995 14.52 1.89 -22.42
C VAL A 995 13.23 1.48 -23.13
N SER A 996 12.10 1.79 -22.52
CA SER A 996 10.76 1.50 -23.00
C SER A 996 9.89 2.75 -22.93
N LEU A 997 9.34 3.19 -24.06
CA LEU A 997 8.46 4.34 -24.19
C LEU A 997 7.06 3.86 -24.61
N ILE A 998 6.06 4.06 -23.75
CA ILE A 998 4.65 3.70 -24.00
C ILE A 998 3.83 4.98 -24.17
N GLN A 999 3.12 5.15 -25.28
CA GLN A 999 2.13 6.22 -25.43
C GLN A 999 0.76 5.80 -24.88
N LYS A 1000 0.08 6.72 -24.19
CA LYS A 1000 -1.28 6.51 -23.69
C LYS A 1000 -2.30 6.93 -24.76
N PRO A 1001 -3.42 6.21 -24.89
CA PRO A 1001 -4.46 6.54 -25.84
C PRO A 1001 -5.16 7.84 -25.46
N ASP A 1002 -5.48 8.66 -26.44
CA ASP A 1002 -6.23 9.91 -26.31
C ASP A 1002 -7.76 9.68 -26.40
N LYS A 1003 -8.18 8.50 -26.85
CA LYS A 1003 -9.58 8.07 -26.96
C LYS A 1003 -9.86 6.86 -26.07
N ARG A 1004 -11.11 6.77 -25.61
CA ARG A 1004 -11.63 5.61 -24.87
C ARG A 1004 -11.67 4.35 -25.73
N ASN A 1005 -12.13 4.49 -26.97
CA ASN A 1005 -12.28 3.37 -27.90
C ASN A 1005 -10.94 3.08 -28.57
N ARG A 1006 -10.42 1.88 -28.37
CA ARG A 1006 -9.08 1.47 -28.82
C ARG A 1006 -8.89 1.68 -30.32
N ARG A 1007 -9.88 1.35 -31.17
CA ARG A 1007 -9.75 1.48 -32.63
C ARG A 1007 -9.72 2.93 -33.12
N LEU A 1008 -10.19 3.87 -32.29
CA LEU A 1008 -10.22 5.30 -32.62
C LEU A 1008 -8.97 6.03 -32.12
N ALA A 1009 -8.19 5.42 -31.22
CA ALA A 1009 -6.95 5.98 -30.73
C ALA A 1009 -5.87 5.81 -31.80
N ALA A 1010 -5.45 6.92 -32.41
CA ALA A 1010 -4.38 6.89 -33.40
C ALA A 1010 -3.02 6.81 -32.69
N HIS A 1011 -2.21 5.81 -33.02
CA HIS A 1011 -0.83 5.79 -32.56
C HIS A 1011 -0.03 6.85 -33.32
N HIS A 1012 0.67 7.69 -32.57
CA HIS A 1012 1.69 8.57 -33.15
C HIS A 1012 2.97 7.76 -33.35
N GLY A 1013 3.71 8.05 -34.42
CA GLY A 1013 5.09 7.59 -34.56
C GLY A 1013 5.89 8.10 -33.38
N ILE A 1014 6.31 7.23 -32.46
CA ILE A 1014 7.08 7.59 -31.27
C ILE A 1014 8.48 6.97 -31.33
N GLY A 1015 9.42 7.62 -30.65
CA GLY A 1015 10.81 7.18 -30.58
C GLY A 1015 11.58 8.02 -29.57
N PHE A 1016 12.82 7.63 -29.30
CA PHE A 1016 13.67 8.36 -28.36
C PHE A 1016 15.14 8.32 -28.78
N CYS A 1017 15.88 9.36 -28.38
CA CYS A 1017 17.32 9.48 -28.61
C CYS A 1017 18.07 9.55 -27.27
N VAL A 1018 19.26 8.98 -27.22
CA VAL A 1018 20.15 8.95 -26.06
C VAL A 1018 21.44 9.70 -26.38
N TYR A 1019 21.85 10.64 -25.54
CA TYR A 1019 23.05 11.46 -25.71
C TYR A 1019 24.00 11.27 -24.53
N ALA A 1020 25.31 11.18 -24.79
CA ALA A 1020 26.31 11.18 -23.72
C ALA A 1020 26.62 12.60 -23.26
N MET A 1021 26.66 12.78 -21.93
CA MET A 1021 26.73 14.09 -21.28
C MET A 1021 28.11 14.35 -20.68
N ARG A 1022 28.48 15.65 -20.64
CA ARG A 1022 29.73 16.16 -20.03
C ARG A 1022 29.53 17.43 -19.19
N SER A 1023 28.31 17.98 -19.12
CA SER A 1023 27.94 19.21 -18.39
C SER A 1023 26.44 19.20 -18.06
N GLU A 1024 25.99 19.99 -17.08
CA GLU A 1024 24.65 19.97 -16.46
C GLU A 1024 23.66 21.01 -17.07
N GLY A 1025 22.35 20.71 -17.10
CA GLY A 1025 21.23 21.63 -17.47
C GLY A 1025 20.41 21.29 -18.75
N LYS A 1026 19.24 21.95 -18.94
CA LYS A 1026 18.38 21.84 -20.17
C LYS A 1026 19.13 22.36 -21.37
N LEU A 1027 19.33 21.48 -22.34
CA LEU A 1027 20.17 21.77 -23.48
C LEU A 1027 19.34 22.45 -24.57
N GLY A 1028 19.73 23.67 -24.92
CA GLY A 1028 19.12 24.41 -26.02
C GLY A 1028 19.41 23.79 -27.39
N SER A 1029 18.83 24.35 -28.44
CA SER A 1029 18.97 23.86 -29.82
C SER A 1029 20.44 23.74 -30.27
N SER A 1030 21.33 24.62 -29.80
CA SER A 1030 22.78 24.60 -30.09
C SER A 1030 23.50 23.32 -29.68
N PHE A 1031 23.04 22.64 -28.62
CA PHE A 1031 23.59 21.34 -28.21
C PHE A 1031 23.24 20.25 -29.22
N PHE A 1032 21.98 20.18 -29.64
CA PHE A 1032 21.51 19.17 -30.59
C PHE A 1032 22.01 19.41 -32.01
N TYR A 1033 22.34 20.65 -32.36
CA TYR A 1033 23.03 20.97 -33.62
C TYR A 1033 24.47 20.44 -33.67
N SER A 1034 25.15 20.37 -32.53
CA SER A 1034 26.59 20.07 -32.47
C SER A 1034 26.91 18.63 -32.06
N ARG A 1035 25.94 17.87 -31.53
CA ARG A 1035 26.15 16.50 -31.04
C ARG A 1035 25.20 15.49 -31.67
N LYS A 1036 25.74 14.32 -31.99
CA LYS A 1036 24.96 13.16 -32.42
C LYS A 1036 24.56 12.29 -31.23
N PRO A 1037 23.40 11.64 -31.27
CA PRO A 1037 23.02 10.67 -30.24
C PRO A 1037 24.01 9.51 -30.23
N VAL A 1038 24.30 9.01 -29.03
CA VAL A 1038 25.12 7.80 -28.82
C VAL A 1038 24.30 6.53 -28.99
N ALA A 1039 22.98 6.62 -28.81
CA ALA A 1039 22.04 5.56 -29.12
C ALA A 1039 20.65 6.15 -29.45
N ALA A 1040 19.80 5.39 -30.12
CA ALA A 1040 18.42 5.78 -30.42
C ALA A 1040 17.54 4.53 -30.54
N SER A 1041 16.22 4.71 -30.46
CA SER A 1041 15.25 3.62 -30.60
C SER A 1041 15.15 3.01 -32.01
N GLY A 1042 15.91 3.53 -32.98
CA GLY A 1042 15.75 3.23 -34.40
C GLY A 1042 14.64 4.05 -35.04
N ASP A 1043 13.97 3.47 -36.04
CA ASP A 1043 12.86 4.13 -36.74
C ASP A 1043 11.68 4.40 -35.79
N PHE A 1044 11.03 5.54 -35.97
CA PHE A 1044 9.83 5.88 -35.20
C PHE A 1044 8.70 4.96 -35.63
N GLN A 1045 7.98 4.40 -34.65
CA GLN A 1045 6.94 3.39 -34.91
C GLN A 1045 5.58 3.90 -34.49
N ASP A 1046 4.58 3.71 -35.36
CA ASP A 1046 3.16 3.92 -35.05
C ASP A 1046 2.65 2.75 -34.19
N ALA A 1047 3.17 2.64 -32.97
CA ALA A 1047 2.91 1.56 -32.04
C ALA A 1047 2.66 2.09 -30.62
N ARG A 1048 1.86 1.36 -29.83
CA ARG A 1048 1.63 1.68 -28.41
C ARG A 1048 2.94 1.84 -27.62
N GLN A 1049 3.96 1.06 -27.96
CA GLN A 1049 5.25 1.06 -27.27
C GLN A 1049 6.41 0.97 -28.26
N VAL A 1050 7.51 1.64 -27.94
CA VAL A 1050 8.82 1.46 -28.56
C VAL A 1050 9.85 1.18 -27.48
N MET A 1051 10.68 0.16 -27.66
CA MET A 1051 11.72 -0.21 -26.71
C MET A 1051 13.06 -0.44 -27.41
N SER A 1052 14.17 -0.39 -26.67
CA SER A 1052 15.50 -0.73 -27.18
C SER A 1052 16.47 -1.09 -26.05
N PHE A 1053 17.30 -2.09 -26.30
CA PHE A 1053 18.44 -2.45 -25.45
C PHE A 1053 19.69 -1.69 -25.86
N PHE A 1054 20.47 -1.25 -24.88
CA PHE A 1054 21.72 -0.56 -25.08
C PHE A 1054 22.84 -1.13 -24.22
N ARG A 1055 24.06 -1.01 -24.74
CA ARG A 1055 25.30 -1.05 -23.97
C ARG A 1055 25.82 0.36 -23.82
N LEU A 1056 25.70 0.90 -22.61
CA LEU A 1056 26.20 2.22 -22.26
C LEU A 1056 27.39 2.08 -21.33
N GLU A 1057 28.49 2.76 -21.66
CA GLU A 1057 29.65 2.85 -20.77
C GLU A 1057 29.30 3.64 -19.50
N PRO A 1058 30.00 3.43 -18.38
CA PRO A 1058 29.79 4.22 -17.16
C PRO A 1058 29.87 5.73 -17.45
N GLY A 1059 28.87 6.49 -17.04
CA GLY A 1059 28.74 7.91 -17.37
C GLY A 1059 27.32 8.45 -17.24
N GLU A 1060 27.14 9.73 -17.59
CA GLU A 1060 25.84 10.40 -17.62
C GLU A 1060 25.28 10.47 -19.03
N TYR A 1061 23.98 10.23 -19.16
CA TYR A 1061 23.25 10.20 -20.40
C TYR A 1061 21.95 10.99 -20.31
N LEU A 1062 21.49 11.49 -21.46
CA LEU A 1062 20.21 12.19 -21.61
C LEU A 1062 19.33 11.41 -22.59
N ILE A 1063 18.13 11.05 -22.16
CA ILE A 1063 17.10 10.39 -22.97
C ILE A 1063 16.02 11.41 -23.33
N VAL A 1064 15.77 11.58 -24.62
CA VAL A 1064 14.78 12.52 -25.17
C VAL A 1064 13.70 11.74 -25.93
N PRO A 1065 12.57 11.39 -25.28
CA PRO A 1065 11.41 10.83 -25.96
C PRO A 1065 10.65 11.89 -26.77
N SER A 1066 10.26 11.53 -27.99
CA SER A 1066 9.57 12.43 -28.92
C SER A 1066 8.56 11.68 -29.78
N THR A 1067 7.62 12.43 -30.34
CA THR A 1067 6.84 12.00 -31.52
C THR A 1067 7.62 12.33 -32.79
N TYR A 1068 7.32 11.68 -33.91
CA TYR A 1068 8.02 11.88 -35.18
C TYR A 1068 7.79 13.31 -35.69
N SER A 1069 6.54 13.73 -35.75
CA SER A 1069 6.14 15.09 -36.14
C SER A 1069 5.94 15.98 -34.92
N PRO A 1070 6.31 17.27 -34.98
CA PRO A 1070 6.02 18.23 -33.92
C PRO A 1070 4.51 18.45 -33.78
N ASN A 1071 4.11 19.10 -32.69
CA ASN A 1071 2.71 19.48 -32.41
C ASN A 1071 1.74 18.28 -32.34
N LYS A 1072 2.22 17.13 -31.86
CA LYS A 1072 1.38 15.98 -31.52
C LYS A 1072 1.18 15.92 -30.01
N ASN A 1073 -0.07 15.95 -29.58
CA ASN A 1073 -0.44 15.87 -28.17
C ASN A 1073 -0.62 14.41 -27.76
N ALA A 1074 0.16 13.95 -26.79
CA ALA A 1074 -0.04 12.63 -26.18
C ALA A 1074 0.66 12.54 -24.82
N GLU A 1075 0.08 11.74 -23.92
CA GLU A 1075 0.76 11.33 -22.68
C GLU A 1075 1.59 10.05 -22.92
N PHE A 1076 2.64 9.87 -22.14
CA PHE A 1076 3.50 8.69 -22.23
C PHE A 1076 4.02 8.21 -20.86
N ILE A 1077 4.52 6.98 -20.85
CA ILE A 1077 5.29 6.37 -19.76
C ILE A 1077 6.65 5.99 -20.32
N LEU A 1078 7.71 6.52 -19.71
CA LEU A 1078 9.09 6.16 -19.99
C LEU A 1078 9.61 5.26 -18.87
N SER A 1079 9.88 4.00 -19.18
CA SER A 1079 10.47 3.01 -18.27
C SER A 1079 11.93 2.77 -18.66
N ILE A 1080 12.83 2.87 -17.68
CA ILE A 1080 14.26 2.63 -17.86
C ILE A 1080 14.66 1.54 -16.88
N LEU A 1081 15.27 0.48 -17.42
CA LEU A 1081 15.79 -0.64 -16.67
C LEU A 1081 17.31 -0.68 -16.79
N CYS A 1082 18.00 -0.91 -15.68
CA CYS A 1082 19.45 -1.02 -15.62
C CYS A 1082 19.88 -2.13 -14.66
N LYS A 1083 21.05 -2.72 -14.90
CA LYS A 1083 21.61 -3.81 -14.07
C LYS A 1083 22.22 -3.35 -12.73
N ASN A 1084 22.26 -2.04 -12.45
CA ASN A 1084 22.87 -1.40 -11.27
C ASN A 1084 21.97 -0.28 -10.71
N GLU A 1085 22.36 0.30 -9.57
CA GLU A 1085 21.68 1.46 -8.95
C GLU A 1085 21.42 2.60 -9.94
N LEU A 1086 20.17 3.11 -9.93
CA LEU A 1086 19.66 4.09 -10.88
C LEU A 1086 19.45 5.46 -10.21
N HIS A 1087 20.22 6.46 -10.64
CA HIS A 1087 19.84 7.87 -10.50
C HIS A 1087 19.25 8.37 -11.83
N ILE A 1088 17.93 8.45 -11.87
CA ILE A 1088 17.18 9.10 -12.95
C ILE A 1088 16.46 10.32 -12.38
N GLN A 1089 16.67 11.47 -13.03
CA GLN A 1089 16.06 12.76 -12.69
C GLN A 1089 15.47 13.38 -13.96
N LYS A 1090 14.28 13.96 -13.86
CA LYS A 1090 13.72 14.76 -14.97
C LYS A 1090 14.43 16.11 -14.95
N ASP A 1091 14.74 16.66 -16.11
CA ASP A 1091 15.56 17.87 -16.23
C ASP A 1091 15.00 19.09 -15.47
N THR A 1092 13.67 19.19 -15.33
CA THR A 1092 12.99 20.18 -14.48
C THR A 1092 13.42 20.13 -13.00
N GLU A 1093 13.84 18.96 -12.51
CA GLU A 1093 14.31 18.73 -11.13
C GLU A 1093 15.81 19.08 -10.97
N ARG A 1094 16.60 19.15 -12.06
CA ARG A 1094 18.04 19.49 -12.01
C ARG A 1094 18.26 21.00 -12.03
N THR A 1095 17.44 21.75 -12.78
CA THR A 1095 17.42 23.23 -12.71
C THR A 1095 17.05 23.79 -11.33
N GLU A 1096 16.39 23.01 -10.46
CA GLU A 1096 16.14 23.42 -9.07
C GLU A 1096 17.41 23.42 -8.21
N LYS A 1097 18.47 22.69 -8.60
CA LYS A 1097 19.74 22.65 -7.86
C LYS A 1097 20.76 23.69 -8.29
N ASP A 1098 20.75 24.15 -9.55
CA ASP A 1098 21.81 25.01 -10.12
C ASP A 1098 21.44 26.51 -10.27
N PHE A 1099 20.22 26.93 -9.93
CA PHE A 1099 19.81 28.34 -10.05
C PHE A 1099 19.62 29.09 -8.73
N LEU A 1100 20.10 28.55 -7.61
CA LEU A 1100 19.95 29.18 -6.29
C LEU A 1100 21.06 30.17 -5.90
N VAL A 1101 21.97 30.57 -6.81
CA VAL A 1101 22.93 31.65 -6.52
C VAL A 1101 23.26 32.45 -7.79
N ASP A 1102 22.67 33.64 -7.94
CA ASP A 1102 23.39 34.88 -8.27
C ASP A 1102 22.40 36.08 -8.33
N PHE A 1103 22.26 36.76 -7.19
CA PHE A 1103 21.83 38.17 -7.13
C PHE A 1103 23.04 38.99 -6.70
N VAL A 1104 23.94 39.30 -7.62
CA VAL A 1104 24.94 40.37 -7.44
C VAL A 1104 24.99 41.22 -8.70
N GLY A 1105 24.57 42.47 -8.56
CA GLY A 1105 24.76 43.52 -9.54
C GLY A 1105 24.86 44.87 -8.84
N GLU A 1106 26.08 45.24 -8.45
CA GLU A 1106 26.42 46.61 -8.09
C GLU A 1106 26.29 47.53 -9.32
N SER A 1107 25.66 48.69 -9.17
CA SER A 1107 26.05 49.88 -9.91
C SER A 1107 25.84 51.13 -9.05
N GLU A 1108 26.93 51.86 -8.85
CA GLU A 1108 27.08 53.10 -8.10
C GLU A 1108 26.35 54.30 -8.73
N ALA A 1109 25.74 55.15 -7.90
CA ALA A 1109 25.88 56.62 -7.94
C ALA A 1109 25.14 57.22 -6.73
N GLY A 1110 25.88 57.87 -5.83
CA GLY A 1110 25.35 58.38 -4.57
C GLY A 1110 24.52 59.66 -4.70
N TYR A 1111 23.58 59.85 -3.77
CA TYR A 1111 23.27 61.10 -3.09
C TYR A 1111 22.48 60.74 -1.81
N THR A 1112 22.94 61.27 -0.67
CA THR A 1112 22.31 61.15 0.64
C THR A 1112 21.06 62.03 0.74
N GLU A 1113 19.91 61.46 1.07
CA GLU A 1113 18.86 62.12 1.86
C GLU A 1113 17.90 61.10 2.49
N GLN A 1114 17.54 61.32 3.75
CA GLN A 1114 16.59 60.51 4.51
C GLN A 1114 15.18 60.65 3.90
N VAL A 1115 14.60 59.54 3.45
CA VAL A 1115 13.19 59.48 3.04
C VAL A 1115 12.51 58.26 3.69
N ASP A 1116 11.32 58.55 4.22
CA ASP A 1116 10.37 57.74 4.97
C ASP A 1116 10.06 56.35 4.35
N GLU A 1117 9.97 55.30 5.18
CA GLU A 1117 9.74 53.90 4.75
C GLU A 1117 8.38 53.67 4.06
N GLY A 1118 7.43 54.61 4.14
CA GLY A 1118 6.13 54.55 3.47
C GLY A 1118 6.14 54.80 1.96
N LEU A 1119 7.30 55.11 1.35
CA LEU A 1119 7.41 55.44 -0.09
C LEU A 1119 7.95 54.30 -0.98
N LYS A 1120 8.50 53.21 -0.41
CA LYS A 1120 9.01 52.07 -1.20
C LYS A 1120 7.92 51.27 -1.93
N ASP A 1121 6.72 51.15 -1.35
CA ASP A 1121 5.60 50.45 -1.98
C ASP A 1121 4.97 51.22 -3.15
N LYS A 1122 5.05 52.56 -3.13
CA LYS A 1122 4.57 53.40 -4.25
C LYS A 1122 5.52 53.39 -5.46
N THR A 1123 6.79 53.01 -5.26
CA THR A 1123 7.79 52.92 -6.33
C THR A 1123 7.71 51.61 -7.12
N LEU A 1124 7.34 50.48 -6.49
CA LEU A 1124 7.21 49.18 -7.17
C LEU A 1124 6.04 49.14 -8.17
N PHE A 1125 4.89 49.70 -7.79
CA PHE A 1125 3.75 49.80 -8.71
C PHE A 1125 4.08 50.66 -9.93
N ARG A 1126 4.82 51.77 -9.73
CA ARG A 1126 5.28 52.67 -10.82
C ARG A 1126 6.30 52.02 -11.76
N GLN A 1127 7.23 51.24 -11.22
CA GLN A 1127 8.33 50.63 -11.97
C GLN A 1127 7.86 49.58 -13.01
N TYR A 1128 6.72 48.92 -12.76
CA TYR A 1128 6.13 47.94 -13.68
C TYR A 1128 4.83 48.43 -14.35
N SER A 1129 4.23 49.52 -13.87
CA SER A 1129 3.08 50.18 -14.52
C SER A 1129 3.47 51.08 -15.70
N ASP A 1130 4.75 51.34 -15.92
CA ASP A 1130 5.24 52.08 -17.09
C ASP A 1130 5.10 51.22 -18.36
N GLN A 1131 3.86 51.15 -18.85
CA GLN A 1131 3.31 51.19 -20.22
C GLN A 1131 4.13 50.70 -21.44
N ASN A 1132 5.31 50.12 -21.32
CA ASN A 1132 6.16 49.76 -22.44
C ASN A 1132 6.37 48.25 -22.62
N ILE A 1133 6.65 47.44 -21.60
CA ILE A 1133 7.02 46.01 -21.83
C ILE A 1133 5.88 45.21 -22.46
N PHE A 1134 4.68 45.31 -21.90
CA PHE A 1134 3.49 44.62 -22.41
C PHE A 1134 3.18 45.05 -23.86
N TYR A 1135 3.09 46.35 -24.13
CA TYR A 1135 2.77 46.88 -25.46
C TYR A 1135 3.92 46.76 -26.48
N THR A 1136 5.16 46.54 -26.03
CA THR A 1136 6.30 46.24 -26.91
C THR A 1136 6.32 44.77 -27.32
N MET A 1137 5.73 43.88 -26.51
CA MET A 1137 5.65 42.44 -26.77
C MET A 1137 4.34 42.00 -27.40
N ASP A 1138 3.28 42.78 -27.24
CA ASP A 1138 2.03 42.64 -27.98
C ASP A 1138 2.26 43.09 -29.44
N SER A 1139 2.83 42.17 -30.21
CA SER A 1139 3.18 42.36 -31.62
C SER A 1139 1.95 42.70 -32.46
N SER A 1140 0.80 42.13 -32.08
CA SER A 1140 -0.50 42.25 -32.74
C SER A 1140 -1.25 43.55 -32.40
N LYS A 1141 -0.90 44.21 -31.29
CA LYS A 1141 -1.57 45.39 -30.73
C LYS A 1141 -3.05 45.15 -30.41
N ASP A 1142 -3.42 43.91 -30.12
CA ASP A 1142 -4.78 43.51 -29.76
C ASP A 1142 -5.03 43.54 -28.25
N GLY A 1143 -4.04 43.93 -27.46
CA GLY A 1143 -4.14 44.15 -26.02
C GLY A 1143 -3.95 42.88 -25.19
N VAL A 1144 -3.39 41.82 -25.79
CA VAL A 1144 -3.18 40.51 -25.17
C VAL A 1144 -1.83 39.91 -25.58
N LEU A 1145 -1.25 39.04 -24.73
CA LEU A 1145 -0.01 38.32 -25.01
C LEU A 1145 -0.28 36.83 -25.23
N SER A 1146 0.32 36.27 -26.28
CA SER A 1146 0.44 34.82 -26.46
C SER A 1146 1.46 34.21 -25.48
N LEU A 1147 1.49 32.88 -25.35
CA LEU A 1147 2.39 32.19 -24.40
C LEU A 1147 3.87 32.52 -24.65
N SER A 1148 4.27 32.60 -25.92
CA SER A 1148 5.64 32.96 -26.32
C SER A 1148 5.94 34.43 -26.05
N GLU A 1149 4.99 35.33 -26.28
CA GLU A 1149 5.14 36.76 -25.97
C GLU A 1149 5.16 37.01 -24.46
N LEU A 1150 4.39 36.24 -23.69
CA LEU A 1150 4.44 36.26 -22.23
C LEU A 1150 5.81 35.79 -21.72
N GLN A 1151 6.34 34.69 -22.26
CA GLN A 1151 7.66 34.20 -21.88
C GLN A 1151 8.73 35.26 -22.13
N ASN A 1152 8.75 35.85 -23.33
CA ASN A 1152 9.67 36.93 -23.68
C ASN A 1152 9.48 38.19 -22.81
N ALA A 1153 8.23 38.51 -22.44
CA ALA A 1153 7.92 39.63 -21.56
C ALA A 1153 8.45 39.41 -20.14
N LEU A 1154 8.34 38.18 -19.59
CA LEU A 1154 8.86 37.82 -18.27
C LEU A 1154 10.40 37.79 -18.25
N GLU A 1155 11.02 37.28 -19.32
CA GLU A 1155 12.48 37.29 -19.47
C GLU A 1155 13.04 38.72 -19.51
N LYS A 1156 12.35 39.67 -20.17
CA LYS A 1156 12.73 41.10 -20.13
C LYS A 1156 12.56 41.77 -18.78
N THR A 1157 11.73 41.23 -17.89
CA THR A 1157 11.61 41.68 -16.50
C THR A 1157 12.66 41.04 -15.57
N GLY A 1158 13.56 40.20 -16.11
CA GLY A 1158 14.59 39.49 -15.34
C GLY A 1158 14.06 38.23 -14.62
N MET A 1159 12.85 37.77 -14.96
CA MET A 1159 12.20 36.62 -14.33
C MET A 1159 12.20 35.42 -15.26
N HIS A 1160 12.82 34.32 -14.83
CA HIS A 1160 12.87 33.06 -15.57
C HIS A 1160 12.02 31.99 -14.85
N LEU A 1161 11.00 31.45 -15.54
CA LEU A 1161 10.11 30.41 -15.00
C LEU A 1161 10.28 29.10 -15.75
N ASN A 1162 10.12 27.97 -15.05
CA ASN A 1162 10.06 26.67 -15.71
C ASN A 1162 8.76 26.52 -16.55
N GLU A 1163 8.77 25.66 -17.56
CA GLU A 1163 7.65 25.51 -18.50
C GLU A 1163 6.34 25.05 -17.83
N ASP A 1164 6.42 24.19 -16.81
CA ASP A 1164 5.23 23.67 -16.13
C ASP A 1164 4.53 24.79 -15.33
N ILE A 1165 5.30 25.67 -14.67
CA ILE A 1165 4.81 26.84 -13.95
C ILE A 1165 4.37 27.92 -14.93
N LEU A 1166 5.13 28.19 -16.00
CA LEU A 1166 4.76 29.16 -17.03
C LEU A 1166 3.42 28.81 -17.68
N ASN A 1167 3.22 27.53 -18.05
CA ASN A 1167 1.94 27.05 -18.58
C ASN A 1167 0.82 27.13 -17.53
N LEU A 1168 1.11 26.79 -16.27
CA LEU A 1168 0.13 26.94 -15.18
C LEU A 1168 -0.26 28.41 -14.97
N MET A 1169 0.70 29.34 -15.04
CA MET A 1169 0.47 30.77 -14.94
C MET A 1169 -0.30 31.28 -16.15
N PHE A 1170 0.05 30.85 -17.37
CA PHE A 1170 -0.66 31.21 -18.58
C PHE A 1170 -2.12 30.79 -18.54
N VAL A 1171 -2.40 29.57 -18.12
CA VAL A 1171 -3.78 29.06 -17.93
C VAL A 1171 -4.48 29.79 -16.78
N ARG A 1172 -3.78 30.07 -15.68
CA ARG A 1172 -4.36 30.69 -14.49
C ARG A 1172 -4.76 32.15 -14.72
N TYR A 1173 -3.95 32.89 -15.47
CA TYR A 1173 -4.07 34.33 -15.68
C TYR A 1173 -4.61 34.69 -17.08
N GLY A 1174 -4.63 33.76 -18.04
CA GLY A 1174 -5.15 33.96 -19.40
C GLY A 1174 -6.62 33.56 -19.61
N GLY A 1175 -7.25 32.93 -18.61
CA GLY A 1175 -8.68 32.60 -18.63
C GLY A 1175 -9.09 31.63 -19.75
N ALA A 1176 -10.39 31.62 -20.11
CA ALA A 1176 -10.97 30.69 -21.10
C ALA A 1176 -10.52 30.96 -22.55
N SER A 1177 -9.87 32.09 -22.79
CA SER A 1177 -9.38 32.53 -24.10
C SER A 1177 -7.92 32.16 -24.39
N GLU A 1178 -7.20 31.55 -23.43
CA GLU A 1178 -5.78 31.20 -23.57
C GLU A 1178 -4.90 32.38 -24.05
N GLN A 1179 -5.18 33.58 -23.54
CA GLN A 1179 -4.49 34.83 -23.90
C GLN A 1179 -4.37 35.73 -22.67
N ILE A 1180 -3.23 36.37 -22.46
CA ILE A 1180 -2.95 37.15 -21.24
C ILE A 1180 -3.21 38.63 -21.49
N SER A 1181 -4.23 39.19 -20.84
CA SER A 1181 -4.48 40.63 -20.87
C SER A 1181 -3.45 41.40 -20.03
N LEU A 1182 -3.39 42.73 -20.23
CA LEU A 1182 -2.51 43.61 -19.46
C LEU A 1182 -2.71 43.47 -17.94
N GLU A 1183 -3.96 43.35 -17.52
CA GLU A 1183 -4.35 43.17 -16.12
C GLU A 1183 -3.85 41.80 -15.59
N GLY A 1184 -4.00 40.74 -16.39
CA GLY A 1184 -3.47 39.41 -16.07
C GLY A 1184 -1.94 39.38 -15.99
N PHE A 1185 -1.25 40.11 -16.87
CA PHE A 1185 0.21 40.23 -16.88
C PHE A 1185 0.74 40.96 -15.64
N ILE A 1186 0.11 42.08 -15.25
CA ILE A 1186 0.50 42.84 -14.06
C ILE A 1186 0.30 41.99 -12.80
N CYS A 1187 -0.83 41.31 -12.66
CA CYS A 1187 -1.09 40.42 -11.52
C CYS A 1187 -0.11 39.24 -11.44
N LEU A 1188 0.32 38.71 -12.59
CA LEU A 1188 1.32 37.65 -12.66
C LEU A 1188 2.70 38.16 -12.23
N VAL A 1189 3.18 39.26 -12.81
CA VAL A 1189 4.50 39.84 -12.51
C VAL A 1189 4.62 40.26 -11.04
N MET A 1190 3.58 40.88 -10.49
CA MET A 1190 3.56 41.26 -9.06
C MET A 1190 3.64 40.03 -8.16
N ARG A 1191 2.92 38.96 -8.50
CA ARG A 1191 2.94 37.74 -7.70
C ARG A 1191 4.28 37.01 -7.76
N LEU A 1192 4.91 36.97 -8.94
CA LEU A 1192 6.24 36.37 -9.12
C LEU A 1192 7.32 37.15 -8.36
N ASN A 1193 7.28 38.48 -8.40
CA ASN A 1193 8.22 39.33 -7.65
C ASN A 1193 8.08 39.16 -6.13
N CYS A 1194 6.85 39.05 -5.60
CA CYS A 1194 6.63 38.77 -4.18
C CYS A 1194 7.19 37.40 -3.76
N MET A 1195 7.18 36.41 -4.66
CA MET A 1195 7.74 35.08 -4.40
C MET A 1195 9.27 35.03 -4.55
N ALA A 1196 9.88 35.96 -5.29
CA ALA A 1196 11.33 36.05 -5.47
C ALA A 1196 12.04 36.89 -4.38
N SER A 1197 11.28 37.66 -3.59
CA SER A 1197 11.77 38.48 -2.47
C SER A 1197 11.69 37.81 -1.09
N GLU A 1198 11.22 36.55 -1.01
CA GLU A 1198 11.30 35.65 0.15
C GLU A 1198 12.49 34.68 -0.01
#